data_AF-A0AAD2CQF3-F1
#
_entry.id   AF-A0AAD2CQF3-F1
#
_cell.length_a   1.000
_cell.length_b   1.000
_cell.length_c   1.000
_cell.angle_alpha   90.00
_cell.angle_beta   90.00
_cell.angle_gamma   90.00
#
_symmetry.space_group_name_H-M   'P 1'
#
loop_
_entity.id
_entity.type
_entity.pdbx_description
1 polymer ?
#
loop_
_entity_poly.entity_id
_entity_poly.type
_entity_poly.pdbx_seq_one_letter_code
_entity_poly.pdbx_strand_id
1 'polypeptide(L)'
;MDQYYMNTTLKEDESMIPLQPERDHRTRRDNFSSSSNLDAGAMASNSLSELLGISEELEEEMIQFVKSQRIREWARQFRRSDPRYQILNFFNDVAQEGAKNMDQMGANTHLVSPLLRAFYKSSVFTVWRPTSYDAIRRMMLGEGVGKGLDIKGKSAKKGRLSGFVPFLQIHQEEHKKQIRTLPKDGKIRVFYNSKPNREKVVAFLQGVRVEMVDTVKKAKEIVEDDSIEDDETNEWALSKLIWDMTDSTINLIDDYAPKVFGIEVAERLFWEGLVVRQDIRRETGSVDDTGRPSEPNFQNMNFGALRPHGDADKPTPQAVILLYNDPLDDNQDPLDPRDFLMAYEEPSRVMPVVSDFDCFIVGTRGVKYDAPLPSDQLEVSKWCISQIESILESEKTSSSWTSRWLDVLKTAASKGFHPTIPPLGFSDPKSHSIMKHAIHRLQKEGAVRHGAECFNYYFPQELDEEFLVISDRLAGQSLPWKYVDQTGLQEILKEKIDQGYTFPINPKWILCDPGWKDVFDQLRASNASYVQDSIKVWYPPGSGLLDKIEDINKRFPDGFQRKTGGTDDSKEEETEGTAAMDLAELELKYFLTLQRAKRKLRGFLIWRRLLDDRRKRVRDPEKLRESLRAAETANN
;
A
#
# COMPACT_ATOMS: atom_id res chain seq x y z
N MET A 1 -25.32 -25.73 6.84
CA MET A 1 -23.86 -25.71 7.02
C MET A 1 -23.55 -25.72 8.53
N ASP A 2 -24.16 -26.67 9.27
CA ASP A 2 -24.20 -26.71 10.75
C ASP A 2 -23.93 -28.12 11.32
N GLN A 3 -23.20 -28.99 10.60
CA GLN A 3 -23.01 -30.38 11.04
C GLN A 3 -21.61 -30.98 10.80
N TYR A 4 -20.59 -30.16 10.55
CA TYR A 4 -19.26 -30.68 10.17
C TYR A 4 -18.11 -30.40 11.16
N TYR A 5 -18.38 -29.97 12.39
CA TYR A 5 -17.32 -29.60 13.35
C TYR A 5 -17.41 -30.29 14.73
N MET A 6 -17.92 -31.51 14.79
CA MET A 6 -17.79 -32.36 15.99
C MET A 6 -17.48 -33.79 15.57
N ASN A 7 -16.20 -34.14 15.46
CA ASN A 7 -15.64 -35.46 15.80
C ASN A 7 -14.18 -35.56 15.33
N THR A 8 -13.25 -35.25 16.24
CA THR A 8 -11.90 -35.82 16.19
C THR A 8 -11.48 -36.17 17.61
N THR A 9 -11.61 -37.46 17.90
CA THR A 9 -11.23 -38.13 19.14
C THR A 9 -9.71 -38.17 19.25
N LEU A 10 -9.17 -37.64 20.36
CA LEU A 10 -7.77 -37.79 20.75
C LEU A 10 -7.50 -39.24 21.14
N LYS A 11 -6.49 -39.86 20.54
CA LYS A 11 -5.85 -41.07 21.05
C LYS A 11 -4.64 -40.64 21.87
N GLU A 12 -4.67 -40.98 23.14
CA GLU A 12 -3.55 -40.95 24.07
C GLU A 12 -2.54 -42.01 23.66
N ASP A 13 -1.26 -41.64 23.61
CA ASP A 13 -0.16 -42.61 23.61
C ASP A 13 0.82 -42.20 24.71
N GLU A 14 0.85 -43.01 25.75
CA GLU A 14 1.71 -42.89 26.92
C GLU A 14 3.12 -43.40 26.58
N SER A 15 4.14 -42.57 26.74
CA SER A 15 5.47 -43.07 27.11
C SER A 15 6.21 -42.07 27.99
N MET A 16 6.26 -42.41 29.28
CA MET A 16 7.06 -41.75 30.30
C MET A 16 8.54 -42.14 30.19
N ILE A 17 9.44 -41.16 30.35
CA ILE A 17 10.79 -41.37 30.92
C ILE A 17 11.02 -40.22 31.94
N PRO A 18 11.43 -40.52 33.19
CA PRO A 18 11.48 -39.52 34.26
C PRO A 18 12.86 -38.84 34.36
N LEU A 19 12.87 -37.52 34.58
CA LEU A 19 14.06 -36.80 35.07
C LEU A 19 13.76 -36.21 36.44
N GLN A 20 14.64 -36.50 37.40
CA GLN A 20 14.57 -36.06 38.79
C GLN A 20 14.92 -34.56 38.93
N PRO A 21 14.43 -33.87 39.98
CA PRO A 21 14.75 -32.47 40.22
C PRO A 21 15.91 -32.31 41.21
N GLU A 22 16.94 -31.56 40.83
CA GLU A 22 17.89 -30.98 41.79
C GLU A 22 17.37 -29.64 42.33
N ARG A 23 17.51 -29.49 43.65
CA ARG A 23 17.25 -28.28 44.45
C ARG A 23 18.46 -27.35 44.40
N ASP A 24 18.23 -26.04 44.34
CA ASP A 24 18.57 -24.98 45.34
C ASP A 24 19.39 -23.92 44.58
N HIS A 25 19.31 -22.59 44.74
CA HIS A 25 19.04 -21.75 45.90
C HIS A 25 18.52 -20.34 45.52
N ARG A 26 17.99 -19.67 46.55
CA ARG A 26 17.37 -18.34 46.63
C ARG A 26 18.33 -17.14 46.46
N THR A 27 17.79 -16.03 45.94
CA THR A 27 17.86 -14.63 46.48
C THR A 27 16.77 -13.78 45.77
N ARG A 28 15.62 -13.39 46.36
CA ARG A 28 15.30 -12.17 47.16
C ARG A 28 16.01 -10.90 46.65
N ARG A 29 15.44 -9.70 46.46
CA ARG A 29 14.14 -9.01 46.66
C ARG A 29 14.35 -7.61 46.01
N ASP A 30 13.44 -6.95 45.27
CA ASP A 30 12.52 -5.94 45.83
C ASP A 30 11.53 -5.38 44.77
N ASN A 31 10.25 -5.48 45.14
CA ASN A 31 9.04 -4.67 44.89
C ASN A 31 9.07 -3.42 43.98
N PHE A 32 8.15 -3.38 43.01
CA PHE A 32 7.09 -2.34 42.96
C PHE A 32 5.84 -2.87 42.23
N SER A 33 4.68 -2.52 42.76
CA SER A 33 3.37 -3.14 42.56
C SER A 33 2.50 -2.49 41.48
N SER A 34 1.80 -3.30 40.67
CA SER A 34 0.40 -3.03 40.31
C SER A 34 -0.32 -4.34 39.96
N SER A 35 -1.20 -4.76 40.87
CA SER A 35 -2.29 -5.73 40.72
C SER A 35 -3.08 -5.50 39.42
N SER A 36 -3.47 -6.50 38.62
CA SER A 36 -4.24 -7.68 39.00
C SER A 36 -4.05 -8.84 38.00
N ASN A 37 -3.39 -9.90 38.43
CA ASN A 37 -3.59 -11.25 37.92
C ASN A 37 -3.68 -12.15 39.15
N LEU A 38 -4.89 -12.51 39.53
CA LEU A 38 -5.11 -13.53 40.54
C LEU A 38 -4.97 -14.89 39.85
N ASP A 39 -4.00 -15.66 40.35
CA ASP A 39 -3.87 -17.10 40.16
C ASP A 39 -5.22 -17.79 40.31
N ALA A 40 -5.72 -18.37 39.22
CA ALA A 40 -6.94 -19.19 39.20
C ALA A 40 -6.69 -20.63 39.72
N GLY A 41 -5.71 -20.81 40.60
CA GLY A 41 -5.16 -22.13 40.91
C GLY A 41 -4.69 -22.29 42.35
N ALA A 42 -5.39 -21.72 43.33
CA ALA A 42 -5.41 -22.19 44.73
C ALA A 42 -6.21 -21.24 45.62
N MET A 43 -7.54 -21.21 45.50
CA MET A 43 -8.41 -20.78 46.59
C MET A 43 -9.68 -21.62 46.66
N ALA A 44 -9.75 -22.42 47.73
CA ALA A 44 -10.91 -22.91 48.46
C ALA A 44 -12.21 -23.13 47.67
N SER A 45 -12.47 -24.41 47.45
CA SER A 45 -13.72 -25.04 47.05
C SER A 45 -14.83 -24.91 48.10
N ASN A 46 -15.27 -23.69 48.41
CA ASN A 46 -16.61 -23.52 48.96
C ASN A 46 -17.55 -23.36 47.76
N SER A 47 -18.41 -24.35 47.55
CA SER A 47 -19.39 -24.34 46.46
C SER A 47 -20.33 -23.14 46.61
N LEU A 48 -20.72 -22.52 45.49
CA LEU A 48 -21.68 -21.41 45.51
C LEU A 48 -23.03 -21.84 46.12
N SER A 49 -23.37 -23.13 46.05
CA SER A 49 -24.53 -23.73 46.72
C SER A 49 -24.53 -23.52 48.24
N GLU A 50 -23.38 -23.70 48.91
CA GLU A 50 -23.24 -23.50 50.36
C GLU A 50 -23.31 -22.01 50.75
N LEU A 51 -22.81 -21.13 49.88
CA LEU A 51 -22.72 -19.69 50.17
C LEU A 51 -24.04 -18.94 49.93
N LEU A 52 -24.86 -19.42 48.99
CA LEU A 52 -26.08 -18.76 48.54
C LEU A 52 -27.36 -19.59 48.79
N GLY A 53 -27.24 -20.80 49.34
CA GLY A 53 -28.38 -21.68 49.64
C GLY A 53 -29.15 -22.16 48.41
N ILE A 54 -28.49 -22.20 47.25
CA ILE A 54 -29.06 -22.61 45.96
C ILE A 54 -28.76 -24.09 45.69
N SER A 55 -29.68 -24.79 45.03
CA SER A 55 -29.46 -26.20 44.66
C SER A 55 -28.28 -26.35 43.70
N GLU A 56 -27.58 -27.47 43.76
CA GLU A 56 -26.48 -27.80 42.82
C GLU A 56 -26.93 -27.67 41.35
N GLU A 57 -28.17 -28.06 41.04
CA GLU A 57 -28.76 -27.92 39.70
C GLU A 57 -28.85 -26.46 39.25
N LEU A 58 -29.25 -25.53 40.13
CA LEU A 58 -29.31 -24.10 39.80
C LEU A 58 -27.91 -23.47 39.71
N GLU A 59 -26.94 -23.95 40.49
CA GLU A 59 -25.53 -23.56 40.37
C GLU A 59 -24.97 -23.95 38.99
N GLU A 60 -25.22 -25.18 38.54
CA GLU A 60 -24.82 -25.64 37.21
C GLU A 60 -25.50 -24.83 36.09
N GLU A 61 -26.79 -24.56 36.19
CA GLU A 61 -27.52 -23.70 35.25
C GLU A 61 -26.94 -22.29 35.19
N MET A 62 -26.62 -21.69 36.35
CA MET A 62 -25.99 -20.37 36.41
C MET A 62 -24.59 -20.38 35.77
N ILE A 63 -23.77 -21.40 36.03
CA ILE A 63 -22.44 -21.55 35.41
C ILE A 63 -22.57 -21.67 33.89
N GLN A 64 -23.51 -22.48 33.38
CA GLN A 64 -23.76 -22.61 31.95
C GLN A 64 -24.28 -21.31 31.33
N PHE A 65 -25.18 -20.61 32.01
CA PHE A 65 -25.65 -19.29 31.58
C PHE A 65 -24.49 -18.30 31.46
N VAL A 66 -23.65 -18.17 32.49
CA VAL A 66 -22.49 -17.26 32.50
C VAL A 66 -21.50 -17.64 31.38
N LYS A 67 -21.19 -18.93 31.20
CA LYS A 67 -20.35 -19.41 30.09
C LYS A 67 -20.95 -19.01 28.74
N SER A 68 -22.25 -19.21 28.54
CA SER A 68 -22.93 -18.85 27.29
C SER A 68 -22.90 -17.34 27.02
N GLN A 69 -23.06 -16.50 28.03
CA GLN A 69 -22.97 -15.04 27.88
C GLN A 69 -21.54 -14.60 27.55
N ARG A 70 -20.53 -15.20 28.20
CA ARG A 70 -19.12 -14.92 27.89
C ARG A 70 -18.75 -15.33 26.46
N ILE A 71 -19.22 -16.48 25.99
CA ILE A 71 -19.03 -16.93 24.60
C ILE A 71 -19.70 -15.97 23.62
N ARG A 72 -20.95 -15.54 23.90
CA ARG A 72 -21.67 -14.57 23.06
C ARG A 72 -20.96 -13.22 23.01
N GLU A 73 -20.46 -12.73 24.14
CA GLU A 73 -19.75 -11.46 24.21
C GLU A 73 -18.40 -11.54 23.49
N TRP A 74 -17.64 -12.61 23.71
CA TRP A 74 -16.41 -12.87 22.97
C TRP A 74 -16.65 -12.93 21.45
N ALA A 75 -17.67 -13.67 21.00
CA ALA A 75 -18.01 -13.77 19.57
C ALA A 75 -18.41 -12.42 18.98
N ARG A 76 -19.10 -11.56 19.75
CA ARG A 76 -19.42 -10.18 19.34
C ARG A 76 -18.17 -9.32 19.23
N GLN A 77 -17.27 -9.38 20.21
CA GLN A 77 -16.01 -8.63 20.19
C GLN A 77 -15.11 -9.08 19.03
N PHE A 78 -14.98 -10.39 18.84
CA PHE A 78 -14.25 -10.96 17.71
C PHE A 78 -14.81 -10.47 16.37
N ARG A 79 -16.14 -10.54 16.18
CA ARG A 79 -16.78 -9.99 14.97
C ARG A 79 -16.54 -8.49 14.79
N ARG A 80 -16.54 -7.71 15.88
CA ARG A 80 -16.29 -6.26 15.85
C ARG A 80 -14.84 -5.89 15.51
N SER A 81 -13.90 -6.82 15.71
CA SER A 81 -12.50 -6.64 15.31
C SER A 81 -12.27 -6.84 13.81
N ASP A 82 -13.18 -7.54 13.10
CA ASP A 82 -13.07 -7.76 11.65
C ASP A 82 -13.20 -6.42 10.89
N PRO A 83 -12.17 -6.00 10.13
CA PRO A 83 -12.21 -4.78 9.34
C PRO A 83 -13.42 -4.67 8.41
N ARG A 84 -13.92 -5.78 7.85
CA ARG A 84 -15.10 -5.79 6.97
C ARG A 84 -16.35 -5.40 7.74
N TYR A 85 -16.48 -5.87 8.99
CA TYR A 85 -17.56 -5.47 9.87
C TYR A 85 -17.43 -4.00 10.27
N GLN A 86 -16.21 -3.51 10.54
CA GLN A 86 -16.00 -2.10 10.87
C GLN A 86 -16.35 -1.17 9.71
N ILE A 87 -15.95 -1.54 8.47
CA ILE A 87 -16.35 -0.87 7.23
C ILE A 87 -17.88 -0.85 7.11
N LEU A 88 -18.53 -2.01 7.23
CA LEU A 88 -19.99 -2.11 7.20
C LEU A 88 -20.64 -1.19 8.24
N ASN A 89 -20.15 -1.22 9.48
CA ASN A 89 -20.69 -0.43 10.57
C ASN A 89 -20.56 1.07 10.29
N PHE A 90 -19.38 1.51 9.82
CA PHE A 90 -19.19 2.91 9.41
C PHE A 90 -20.19 3.32 8.34
N PHE A 91 -20.30 2.58 7.23
CA PHE A 91 -21.20 2.98 6.13
C PHE A 91 -22.69 2.87 6.51
N ASN A 92 -23.05 1.99 7.43
CA ASN A 92 -24.39 1.96 8.03
C ASN A 92 -24.66 3.21 8.89
N ASP A 93 -23.67 3.73 9.60
CA ASP A 93 -23.80 4.98 10.37
C ASP A 93 -23.93 6.18 9.41
N VAL A 94 -23.13 6.22 8.33
CA VAL A 94 -23.27 7.23 7.26
C VAL A 94 -24.69 7.22 6.67
N ALA A 95 -25.25 6.03 6.46
CA ALA A 95 -26.61 5.87 5.97
C ALA A 95 -27.67 6.38 6.97
N GLN A 96 -27.43 6.26 8.27
CA GLN A 96 -28.38 6.66 9.33
C GLN A 96 -28.35 8.16 9.63
N GLU A 97 -27.15 8.72 9.77
CA GLU A 97 -26.95 10.10 10.23
C GLU A 97 -27.03 11.11 9.07
N GLY A 98 -26.86 10.62 7.84
CA GLY A 98 -26.78 11.41 6.62
C GLY A 98 -25.42 12.07 6.49
N ALA A 99 -24.83 11.99 5.28
CA ALA A 99 -23.49 12.50 4.99
C ALA A 99 -23.30 14.03 5.14
N LYS A 100 -24.29 14.79 5.63
CA LYS A 100 -24.19 16.22 5.95
C LYS A 100 -23.94 16.49 7.44
N ASN A 101 -24.22 15.52 8.32
CA ASN A 101 -24.07 15.69 9.77
C ASN A 101 -22.73 15.14 10.29
N MET A 102 -21.92 14.51 9.44
CA MET A 102 -20.63 13.92 9.84
C MET A 102 -19.62 14.97 10.32
N ASP A 103 -19.70 16.21 9.81
CA ASP A 103 -18.80 17.30 10.23
C ASP A 103 -19.14 17.84 11.64
N GLN A 104 -20.31 17.48 12.23
CA GLN A 104 -20.82 18.09 13.47
C GLN A 104 -20.89 17.18 14.71
N MET A 105 -20.64 15.87 14.60
CA MET A 105 -20.70 14.97 15.77
C MET A 105 -19.66 13.85 15.74
N GLY A 106 -18.87 13.75 16.80
CA GLY A 106 -18.30 12.48 17.24
C GLY A 106 -19.42 11.63 17.84
N ALA A 107 -20.13 10.87 17.01
CA ALA A 107 -21.39 10.24 17.40
C ALA A 107 -21.19 8.94 18.20
N ASN A 108 -21.80 8.90 19.40
CA ASN A 108 -22.09 7.69 20.16
C ASN A 108 -23.31 6.99 19.54
N THR A 109 -23.11 5.86 18.87
CA THR A 109 -24.10 5.21 17.98
C THR A 109 -25.00 4.15 18.63
N HIS A 110 -25.12 4.12 19.96
CA HIS A 110 -25.76 2.98 20.65
C HIS A 110 -27.29 3.02 20.83
N LEU A 111 -28.04 3.97 20.26
CA LEU A 111 -29.43 4.23 20.70
C LEU A 111 -30.55 4.20 19.63
N VAL A 112 -30.34 3.70 18.40
CA VAL A 112 -31.46 3.61 17.44
C VAL A 112 -32.06 2.20 17.36
N SER A 113 -33.37 2.09 17.62
CA SER A 113 -34.10 0.82 17.61
C SER A 113 -34.19 0.18 16.21
N PRO A 114 -34.20 -1.16 16.10
CA PRO A 114 -34.38 -1.88 14.83
C PRO A 114 -35.66 -1.54 14.06
N LEU A 115 -36.73 -1.11 14.75
CA LEU A 115 -37.99 -0.70 14.14
C LEU A 115 -37.87 0.61 13.36
N LEU A 116 -37.06 1.56 13.84
CA LEU A 116 -36.77 2.79 13.12
C LEU A 116 -35.88 2.53 11.88
N ARG A 117 -35.14 1.41 11.86
CA ARG A 117 -34.33 1.03 10.69
C ARG A 117 -35.13 0.75 9.42
N ALA A 118 -36.35 0.26 9.57
CA ALA A 118 -37.24 -0.02 8.44
C ALA A 118 -37.74 1.25 7.74
N PHE A 119 -37.71 2.40 8.44
CA PHE A 119 -38.17 3.70 7.91
C PHE A 119 -37.03 4.55 7.33
N TYR A 120 -35.77 4.07 7.35
CA TYR A 120 -34.66 4.85 6.81
C TYR A 120 -34.73 4.99 5.30
N LYS A 121 -34.63 6.24 4.85
CA LYS A 121 -34.65 6.65 3.45
C LYS A 121 -33.32 6.40 2.74
N SER A 122 -32.21 6.30 3.49
CA SER A 122 -30.86 6.14 2.96
C SER A 122 -30.22 4.78 3.29
N SER A 123 -29.36 4.32 2.40
CA SER A 123 -28.64 3.04 2.53
C SER A 123 -27.33 3.09 1.74
N VAL A 124 -26.34 2.30 2.12
CA VAL A 124 -25.03 2.24 1.45
C VAL A 124 -24.62 0.79 1.23
N PHE A 125 -23.99 0.51 0.09
CA PHE A 125 -23.17 -0.68 -0.12
C PHE A 125 -21.79 -0.26 -0.61
N THR A 126 -20.80 -1.11 -0.42
CA THR A 126 -19.44 -0.85 -0.86
C THR A 126 -18.86 -2.07 -1.56
N VAL A 127 -17.99 -1.81 -2.52
CA VAL A 127 -17.25 -2.82 -3.28
C VAL A 127 -15.78 -2.51 -3.09
N TRP A 128 -14.99 -3.55 -2.84
CA TRP A 128 -13.57 -3.47 -2.54
C TRP A 128 -12.82 -4.48 -3.40
N ARG A 129 -11.55 -4.20 -3.67
CA ARG A 129 -10.62 -5.24 -4.15
C ARG A 129 -10.42 -6.29 -3.04
N PRO A 130 -10.07 -7.53 -3.38
CA PRO A 130 -9.92 -8.58 -2.39
C PRO A 130 -8.68 -8.33 -1.53
N THR A 131 -8.88 -8.29 -0.21
CA THR A 131 -7.80 -8.28 0.78
C THR A 131 -7.61 -9.70 1.32
N SER A 132 -6.36 -10.15 1.45
CA SER A 132 -6.06 -11.51 1.90
C SER A 132 -6.55 -11.76 3.34
N TYR A 133 -6.99 -13.00 3.60
CA TYR A 133 -7.41 -13.40 4.95
C TYR A 133 -6.31 -13.23 5.99
N ASP A 134 -5.05 -13.42 5.61
CA ASP A 134 -3.92 -13.19 6.52
C ASP A 134 -3.78 -11.71 6.88
N ALA A 135 -3.86 -10.78 5.92
CA ALA A 135 -3.84 -9.35 6.22
C ALA A 135 -5.01 -8.94 7.14
N ILE A 136 -6.21 -9.47 6.88
CA ILE A 136 -7.39 -9.29 7.73
C ILE A 136 -7.11 -9.79 9.16
N ARG A 137 -6.60 -11.02 9.31
CA ARG A 137 -6.23 -11.60 10.60
C ARG A 137 -5.20 -10.74 11.33
N ARG A 138 -4.14 -10.29 10.65
CA ARG A 138 -3.10 -9.43 11.24
C ARG A 138 -3.69 -8.10 11.74
N MET A 139 -4.60 -7.48 10.99
CA MET A 139 -5.32 -6.28 11.46
C MET A 139 -6.20 -6.57 12.69
N MET A 140 -6.96 -7.68 12.68
CA MET A 140 -7.82 -8.08 13.80
C MET A 140 -7.02 -8.31 15.09
N LEU A 141 -5.83 -8.88 14.98
CA LEU A 141 -4.93 -9.15 16.12
C LEU A 141 -4.11 -7.92 16.54
N GLY A 142 -4.13 -6.83 15.76
CA GLY A 142 -3.26 -5.67 15.97
C GLY A 142 -1.78 -5.97 15.72
N GLU A 143 -1.48 -7.03 14.97
CA GLU A 143 -0.11 -7.42 14.58
C GLU A 143 0.39 -6.58 13.40
N GLY A 144 -0.51 -5.94 12.65
CA GLY A 144 -0.16 -5.05 11.55
C GLY A 144 -1.26 -4.04 11.25
N VAL A 145 -0.92 -3.03 10.46
CA VAL A 145 -1.80 -1.94 10.07
C VAL A 145 -1.87 -1.86 8.54
N GLY A 146 -3.02 -1.52 7.96
CA GLY A 146 -3.12 -1.40 6.50
C GLY A 146 -2.16 -0.35 5.95
N LYS A 147 -1.52 -0.64 4.82
CA LYS A 147 -0.57 0.24 4.13
C LYS A 147 -1.28 1.43 3.48
N GLY A 148 -0.62 2.58 3.40
CA GLY A 148 -1.07 3.75 2.67
C GLY A 148 -0.50 3.81 1.25
N LEU A 149 -0.85 4.87 0.53
CA LEU A 149 -0.41 5.09 -0.86
C LEU A 149 1.11 5.28 -1.03
N ASP A 150 1.83 5.59 0.05
CA ASP A 150 3.28 5.79 0.06
C ASP A 150 4.08 4.48 0.02
N ILE A 151 3.53 3.38 0.57
CA ILE A 151 4.16 2.06 0.54
C ILE A 151 3.60 1.24 -0.63
N LYS A 152 4.36 1.18 -1.71
CA LYS A 152 3.99 0.44 -2.94
C LYS A 152 4.50 -1.00 -2.99
N GLY A 153 5.26 -1.45 -1.99
CA GLY A 153 5.68 -2.83 -1.85
C GLY A 153 4.48 -3.79 -1.84
N LYS A 154 4.71 -5.01 -2.34
CA LYS A 154 3.66 -6.04 -2.40
C LYS A 154 3.72 -6.94 -1.17
N SER A 155 2.55 -7.23 -0.63
CA SER A 155 2.41 -8.14 0.50
C SER A 155 2.72 -9.57 0.10
N ALA A 156 3.37 -10.33 1.00
CA ALA A 156 3.58 -11.75 0.83
C ALA A 156 2.22 -12.48 0.79
N LYS A 157 2.09 -13.45 -0.11
CA LYS A 157 0.88 -14.28 -0.30
C LYS A 157 0.89 -15.54 0.56
N LYS A 158 2.06 -15.97 1.06
CA LYS A 158 2.26 -17.18 1.88
C LYS A 158 3.56 -17.06 2.68
N GLY A 159 3.91 -18.13 3.39
CA GLY A 159 5.08 -18.20 4.27
C GLY A 159 4.86 -17.47 5.59
N ARG A 160 5.90 -17.38 6.42
CA ARG A 160 5.80 -16.76 7.77
C ARG A 160 5.42 -15.28 7.72
N LEU A 161 5.77 -14.59 6.64
CA LEU A 161 5.45 -13.18 6.41
C LEU A 161 4.10 -12.94 5.73
N SER A 162 3.28 -13.97 5.52
CA SER A 162 2.00 -13.84 4.81
C SER A 162 1.14 -12.70 5.38
N GLY A 163 0.59 -11.89 4.47
CA GLY A 163 -0.21 -10.71 4.80
C GLY A 163 0.60 -9.42 5.04
N PHE A 164 1.86 -9.52 5.49
CA PHE A 164 2.74 -8.35 5.64
C PHE A 164 3.39 -7.95 4.31
N VAL A 165 3.92 -6.72 4.26
CA VAL A 165 4.79 -6.25 3.17
C VAL A 165 6.26 -6.46 3.57
N PRO A 166 6.97 -7.45 3.00
CA PRO A 166 8.39 -7.61 3.25
C PRO A 166 9.18 -6.40 2.73
N PHE A 167 10.22 -5.99 3.46
CA PHE A 167 11.18 -5.02 2.96
C PHE A 167 11.90 -5.56 1.71
N LEU A 168 12.34 -6.83 1.75
CA LEU A 168 12.92 -7.51 0.61
C LEU A 168 11.83 -7.97 -0.37
N GLN A 169 11.80 -7.31 -1.53
CA GLN A 169 10.97 -7.68 -2.69
C GLN A 169 11.79 -8.45 -3.75
N ILE A 170 13.06 -8.73 -3.44
CA ILE A 170 13.96 -9.55 -4.25
C ILE A 170 14.42 -10.77 -3.46
N HIS A 171 14.63 -11.88 -4.16
CA HIS A 171 15.20 -13.12 -3.61
C HIS A 171 16.14 -13.83 -4.59
N GLN A 172 16.41 -13.22 -5.75
CA GLN A 172 17.44 -13.64 -6.69
C GLN A 172 18.69 -12.77 -6.44
N GLU A 173 19.85 -13.38 -6.25
CA GLU A 173 21.09 -12.68 -5.89
C GLU A 173 21.52 -11.66 -6.96
N GLU A 174 21.31 -12.01 -8.23
CA GLU A 174 21.53 -11.16 -9.39
C GLU A 174 20.68 -9.87 -9.37
N HIS A 175 19.52 -9.89 -8.71
CA HIS A 175 18.63 -8.73 -8.63
C HIS A 175 19.19 -7.63 -7.71
N LYS A 176 20.15 -7.94 -6.82
CA LYS A 176 20.85 -6.91 -6.02
C LYS A 176 21.50 -5.84 -6.91
N LYS A 177 22.01 -6.22 -8.09
CA LYS A 177 22.66 -5.32 -9.06
C LYS A 177 21.67 -4.45 -9.83
N GLN A 178 20.38 -4.78 -9.79
CA GLN A 178 19.31 -4.04 -10.47
C GLN A 178 18.67 -2.97 -9.57
N ILE A 179 19.02 -2.96 -8.28
CA ILE A 179 18.61 -1.91 -7.36
C ILE A 179 19.34 -0.63 -7.69
N ARG A 180 18.59 0.47 -7.76
CA ARG A 180 19.14 1.77 -8.15
C ARG A 180 20.15 2.25 -7.13
N THR A 181 21.14 3.00 -7.61
CA THR A 181 22.11 3.66 -6.74
C THR A 181 21.40 4.49 -5.67
N LEU A 182 21.63 4.13 -4.41
CA LEU A 182 21.06 4.82 -3.27
C LEU A 182 21.70 6.21 -3.12
N PRO A 183 20.96 7.24 -2.71
CA PRO A 183 21.49 8.59 -2.49
C PRO A 183 22.60 8.60 -1.42
N LYS A 184 23.56 9.53 -1.55
CA LYS A 184 24.68 9.68 -0.60
C LYS A 184 24.25 10.18 0.77
N ASP A 185 23.18 10.98 0.77
CA ASP A 185 22.53 11.61 1.91
C ASP A 185 21.28 10.85 2.39
N GLY A 186 20.97 9.70 1.77
CA GLY A 186 19.86 8.85 2.18
C GLY A 186 20.05 8.33 3.59
N LYS A 187 19.02 8.49 4.42
CA LYS A 187 18.92 7.93 5.78
C LYS A 187 17.69 7.05 5.88
N ILE A 188 17.80 5.96 6.61
CA ILE A 188 16.69 5.08 6.93
C ILE A 188 16.66 4.78 8.42
N ARG A 189 15.45 4.50 8.91
CA ARG A 189 15.20 4.13 10.29
C ARG A 189 14.79 2.66 10.32
N VAL A 190 15.44 1.90 11.19
CA VAL A 190 15.27 0.45 11.33
C VAL A 190 15.03 0.12 12.79
N PHE A 191 14.00 -0.67 13.06
CA PHE A 191 13.53 -0.98 14.40
C PHE A 191 13.62 -2.48 14.71
N TYR A 192 13.88 -2.78 15.99
CA TYR A 192 14.11 -4.11 16.53
C TYR A 192 13.28 -4.31 17.79
N ASN A 193 12.79 -5.52 18.00
CA ASN A 193 11.94 -5.86 19.15
C ASN A 193 12.72 -6.01 20.46
N SER A 194 14.05 -6.02 20.40
CA SER A 194 14.91 -6.15 21.58
C SER A 194 16.18 -5.31 21.46
N LYS A 195 16.66 -4.81 22.59
CA LYS A 195 17.92 -4.07 22.70
C LYS A 195 19.13 -4.92 22.26
N PRO A 196 19.26 -6.20 22.65
CA PRO A 196 20.36 -7.05 22.20
C PRO A 196 20.41 -7.22 20.68
N ASN A 197 19.25 -7.38 20.02
CA ASN A 197 19.18 -7.51 18.57
C ASN A 197 19.69 -6.23 17.89
N ARG A 198 19.22 -5.05 18.35
CA ARG A 198 19.72 -3.77 17.87
C ARG A 198 21.23 -3.66 18.05
N GLU A 199 21.76 -3.95 19.23
CA GLU A 199 23.19 -3.81 19.55
C GLU A 199 24.07 -4.74 18.70
N LYS A 200 23.61 -5.98 18.44
CA LYS A 200 24.27 -6.91 17.51
C LYS A 200 24.37 -6.32 16.11
N VAL A 201 23.29 -5.72 15.60
CA VAL A 201 23.32 -5.06 14.28
C VAL A 201 24.21 -3.83 14.27
N VAL A 202 24.15 -2.98 15.30
CA VAL A 202 25.01 -1.79 15.40
C VAL A 202 26.48 -2.16 15.39
N ALA A 203 26.88 -3.18 16.16
CA ALA A 203 28.26 -3.65 16.20
C ALA A 203 28.73 -4.16 14.81
N PHE A 204 27.87 -4.92 14.12
CA PHE A 204 28.15 -5.40 12.77
C PHE A 204 28.28 -4.25 11.75
N LEU A 205 27.30 -3.34 11.72
CA LEU A 205 27.30 -2.20 10.80
C LEU A 205 28.45 -1.23 11.08
N GLN A 206 28.90 -1.10 12.32
CA GLN A 206 30.07 -0.29 12.65
C GLN A 206 31.35 -0.84 12.01
N GLY A 207 31.49 -2.16 11.93
CA GLY A 207 32.60 -2.80 11.21
C GLY A 207 32.55 -2.50 9.70
N VAL A 208 31.38 -2.71 9.08
CA VAL A 208 31.15 -2.41 7.65
C VAL A 208 31.38 -0.93 7.34
N ARG A 209 30.95 -0.03 8.25
CA ARG A 209 31.11 1.42 8.13
C ARG A 209 32.58 1.81 8.00
N VAL A 210 33.45 1.29 8.88
CA VAL A 210 34.89 1.61 8.86
C VAL A 210 35.50 1.18 7.53
N GLU A 211 35.22 -0.05 7.09
CA GLU A 211 35.69 -0.58 5.82
C GLU A 211 35.24 0.28 4.62
N MET A 212 33.95 0.64 4.55
CA MET A 212 33.42 1.45 3.46
C MET A 212 34.06 2.83 3.40
N VAL A 213 34.19 3.51 4.55
CA VAL A 213 34.78 4.86 4.62
C VAL A 213 36.24 4.85 4.18
N ASP A 214 37.03 3.89 4.67
CA ASP A 214 38.45 3.77 4.31
C ASP A 214 38.61 3.42 2.82
N THR A 215 37.74 2.57 2.29
CA THR A 215 37.75 2.19 0.86
C THR A 215 37.43 3.39 -0.03
N VAL A 216 36.41 4.18 0.32
CA VAL A 216 36.04 5.39 -0.42
C VAL A 216 37.16 6.42 -0.36
N LYS A 217 37.84 6.57 0.78
CA LYS A 217 39.00 7.48 0.90
C LYS A 217 40.09 7.09 -0.10
N LYS A 218 40.49 5.82 -0.13
CA LYS A 218 41.48 5.31 -1.10
C LYS A 218 41.03 5.48 -2.55
N ALA A 219 39.75 5.21 -2.83
CA ALA A 219 39.20 5.39 -4.17
C ALA A 219 39.23 6.86 -4.62
N LYS A 220 38.98 7.82 -3.73
CA LYS A 220 39.11 9.26 -4.02
C LYS A 220 40.56 9.65 -4.29
N GLU A 221 41.50 9.16 -3.48
CA GLU A 221 42.93 9.39 -3.69
C GLU A 221 43.40 8.89 -5.07
N ILE A 222 42.93 7.72 -5.51
CA ILE A 222 43.23 7.18 -6.84
C ILE A 222 42.65 8.05 -7.96
N VAL A 223 41.37 8.45 -7.84
CA VAL A 223 40.69 9.23 -8.89
C VAL A 223 41.23 10.67 -9.00
N GLU A 224 41.82 11.20 -7.93
CA GLU A 224 42.46 12.52 -7.91
C GLU A 224 43.91 12.49 -8.40
N ASP A 225 44.54 11.31 -8.47
CA ASP A 225 45.92 11.15 -8.94
C ASP A 225 45.98 10.96 -10.46
N ASP A 226 46.20 12.08 -11.17
CA ASP A 226 46.35 12.12 -12.64
C ASP A 226 47.53 11.26 -13.16
N SER A 227 48.40 10.71 -12.30
CA SER A 227 49.51 9.84 -12.70
C SER A 227 49.14 8.36 -12.84
N ILE A 228 47.95 7.96 -12.40
CA ILE A 228 47.49 6.57 -12.46
C ILE A 228 46.77 6.31 -13.80
N GLU A 229 47.52 5.77 -14.77
CA GLU A 229 46.99 5.35 -16.08
C GLU A 229 46.47 3.90 -16.11
N ASP A 230 46.41 3.22 -14.96
CA ASP A 230 45.93 1.83 -14.88
C ASP A 230 44.40 1.77 -14.91
N ASP A 231 43.85 1.26 -16.01
CA ASP A 231 42.40 1.16 -16.25
C ASP A 231 41.69 0.30 -15.20
N GLU A 232 42.31 -0.79 -14.73
CA GLU A 232 41.71 -1.69 -13.72
C GLU A 232 41.60 -1.00 -12.35
N THR A 233 42.66 -0.32 -11.93
CA THR A 233 42.67 0.46 -10.68
C THR A 233 41.65 1.60 -10.73
N ASN A 234 41.53 2.29 -11.88
CA ASN A 234 40.54 3.33 -12.09
C ASN A 234 39.11 2.78 -12.07
N GLU A 235 38.84 1.66 -12.75
CA GLU A 235 37.53 1.01 -12.73
C GLU A 235 37.15 0.56 -11.32
N TRP A 236 38.09 -0.05 -10.58
CA TRP A 236 37.89 -0.40 -9.19
C TRP A 236 37.52 0.81 -8.35
N ALA A 237 38.30 1.90 -8.44
CA ALA A 237 38.06 3.11 -7.65
C ALA A 237 36.67 3.70 -7.96
N LEU A 238 36.31 3.83 -9.24
CA LEU A 238 34.99 4.31 -9.67
C LEU A 238 33.86 3.42 -9.14
N SER A 239 34.05 2.08 -9.15
CA SER A 239 33.07 1.14 -8.60
C SER A 239 32.86 1.33 -7.10
N LYS A 240 33.91 1.72 -6.35
CA LYS A 240 33.85 1.91 -4.89
C LYS A 240 33.35 3.28 -4.47
N LEU A 241 33.35 4.28 -5.34
CA LEU A 241 32.72 5.58 -5.06
C LEU A 241 31.19 5.47 -4.86
N ILE A 242 30.56 4.34 -5.23
CA ILE A 242 29.16 4.06 -4.89
C ILE A 242 28.92 3.87 -3.38
N TRP A 243 29.98 3.63 -2.60
CA TRP A 243 29.91 3.55 -1.14
C TRP A 243 30.03 4.92 -0.45
N ASP A 244 30.32 6.00 -1.19
CA ASP A 244 30.48 7.33 -0.62
C ASP A 244 29.18 7.80 0.06
N MET A 245 29.28 8.35 1.26
CA MET A 245 28.14 8.77 2.08
C MET A 245 28.43 10.14 2.67
N THR A 246 27.42 11.01 2.71
CA THR A 246 27.56 12.33 3.32
C THR A 246 27.74 12.22 4.84
N ASP A 247 26.98 11.31 5.47
CA ASP A 247 27.05 11.04 6.89
C ASP A 247 26.89 9.54 7.16
N SER A 248 27.98 8.92 7.64
CA SER A 248 28.07 7.50 7.94
C SER A 248 27.72 7.13 9.38
N THR A 249 27.31 8.10 10.21
CA THR A 249 26.96 7.83 11.62
C THR A 249 25.75 6.90 11.75
N ILE A 250 25.74 6.11 12.83
CA ILE A 250 24.64 5.26 13.26
C ILE A 250 24.08 5.87 14.55
N ASN A 251 22.89 6.46 14.47
CA ASN A 251 22.23 7.09 15.62
C ASN A 251 21.27 6.09 16.27
N LEU A 252 21.30 5.98 17.59
CA LEU A 252 20.34 5.14 18.33
C LEU A 252 19.03 5.89 18.54
N ILE A 253 17.91 5.18 18.40
CA ILE A 253 16.56 5.69 18.67
C ILE A 253 15.98 4.86 19.82
N ASP A 254 15.68 5.51 20.94
CA ASP A 254 15.11 4.89 22.14
C ASP A 254 13.70 5.44 22.49
N ASP A 255 13.11 6.24 21.61
CA ASP A 255 11.80 6.90 21.82
C ASP A 255 10.65 5.91 22.08
N TYR A 256 10.79 4.66 21.63
CA TYR A 256 9.80 3.59 21.77
C TYR A 256 10.21 2.50 22.77
N ALA A 257 11.33 2.70 23.49
CA ALA A 257 11.79 1.75 24.49
C ALA A 257 10.82 1.67 25.69
N PRO A 258 10.72 0.50 26.36
CA PRO A 258 11.44 -0.74 26.10
C PRO A 258 10.76 -1.64 25.05
N LYS A 259 9.69 -1.19 24.39
CA LYS A 259 8.91 -2.03 23.47
C LYS A 259 9.64 -2.27 22.16
N VAL A 260 10.26 -1.23 21.62
CA VAL A 260 10.97 -1.25 20.34
C VAL A 260 12.21 -0.37 20.44
N PHE A 261 13.30 -0.80 19.81
CA PHE A 261 14.59 -0.11 19.79
C PHE A 261 14.98 0.18 18.34
N GLY A 262 15.34 1.41 18.02
CA GLY A 262 15.64 1.81 16.63
C GLY A 262 17.09 2.24 16.41
N ILE A 263 17.46 2.29 15.15
CA ILE A 263 18.65 2.98 14.64
C ILE A 263 18.27 3.86 13.44
N GLU A 264 18.97 4.96 13.27
CA GLU A 264 19.00 5.72 12.02
C GLU A 264 20.39 5.59 11.40
N VAL A 265 20.43 5.15 10.15
CA VAL A 265 21.68 4.81 9.45
C VAL A 265 21.61 5.23 7.99
N ALA A 266 22.77 5.43 7.37
CA ALA A 266 22.85 5.72 5.94
C ALA A 266 22.28 4.56 5.09
N GLU A 267 21.48 4.89 4.07
CA GLU A 267 20.88 3.92 3.13
C GLU A 267 21.91 2.97 2.53
N ARG A 268 23.05 3.53 2.09
CA ARG A 268 24.16 2.77 1.48
C ARG A 268 24.80 1.79 2.46
N LEU A 269 25.01 2.20 3.71
CA LEU A 269 25.61 1.36 4.75
C LEU A 269 24.66 0.21 5.13
N PHE A 270 23.37 0.50 5.30
CA PHE A 270 22.37 -0.53 5.55
C PHE A 270 22.32 -1.55 4.41
N TRP A 271 22.21 -1.08 3.17
CA TRP A 271 22.10 -1.95 2.00
C TRP A 271 23.32 -2.84 1.84
N GLU A 272 24.52 -2.28 1.95
CA GLU A 272 25.77 -3.03 1.86
C GLU A 272 25.86 -4.09 2.97
N GLY A 273 25.67 -3.70 4.23
CA GLY A 273 25.85 -4.57 5.37
C GLY A 273 24.76 -5.65 5.49
N LEU A 274 23.50 -5.24 5.42
CA LEU A 274 22.36 -6.11 5.74
C LEU A 274 21.72 -6.77 4.53
N VAL A 275 22.02 -6.36 3.29
CA VAL A 275 21.44 -7.01 2.10
C VAL A 275 22.51 -7.55 1.17
N VAL A 276 23.46 -6.74 0.73
CA VAL A 276 24.46 -7.16 -0.27
C VAL A 276 25.30 -8.33 0.27
N ARG A 277 25.78 -8.22 1.51
CA ARG A 277 26.63 -9.23 2.17
C ARG A 277 25.87 -10.44 2.73
N GLN A 278 24.53 -10.40 2.76
CA GLN A 278 23.69 -11.46 3.30
C GLN A 278 23.09 -12.30 2.17
N ASP A 279 22.72 -13.55 2.45
CA ASP A 279 21.95 -14.37 1.51
C ASP A 279 20.49 -13.92 1.50
N ILE A 280 19.94 -13.62 0.31
CA ILE A 280 18.53 -13.21 0.17
C ILE A 280 17.65 -14.29 -0.44
N ARG A 281 18.20 -15.47 -0.73
CA ARG A 281 17.46 -16.54 -1.41
C ARG A 281 16.29 -17.04 -0.57
N ARG A 282 15.18 -17.29 -1.27
CA ARG A 282 13.95 -17.86 -0.72
C ARG A 282 13.64 -19.10 -1.55
N GLU A 283 13.77 -20.28 -0.96
CA GLU A 283 13.45 -21.52 -1.65
C GLU A 283 11.94 -21.67 -1.80
N THR A 284 11.45 -22.03 -2.98
CA THR A 284 10.02 -22.25 -3.22
C THR A 284 9.48 -23.33 -2.28
N GLY A 285 8.39 -23.02 -1.57
CA GLY A 285 7.76 -23.90 -0.59
C GLY A 285 8.40 -23.85 0.81
N SER A 286 9.52 -23.15 1.00
CA SER A 286 10.09 -22.93 2.33
C SER A 286 9.23 -21.98 3.17
N VAL A 287 9.53 -21.89 4.48
CA VAL A 287 8.89 -20.93 5.39
C VAL A 287 9.12 -19.46 4.97
N ASP A 288 10.21 -19.21 4.23
CA ASP A 288 10.58 -17.89 3.71
C ASP A 288 9.98 -17.57 2.34
N ASP A 289 9.30 -18.52 1.70
CA ASP A 289 8.65 -18.31 0.41
C ASP A 289 7.47 -17.32 0.56
N THR A 290 7.54 -16.20 -0.14
CA THR A 290 6.51 -15.16 -0.09
C THR A 290 5.37 -15.40 -1.08
N GLY A 291 5.51 -16.36 -2.00
CA GLY A 291 4.57 -16.56 -3.11
C GLY A 291 4.54 -15.41 -4.10
N ARG A 292 5.63 -14.63 -4.18
CA ARG A 292 5.83 -13.54 -5.13
C ARG A 292 7.13 -13.78 -5.92
N PRO A 293 7.17 -13.40 -7.22
CA PRO A 293 8.42 -13.37 -7.96
C PRO A 293 9.37 -12.31 -7.40
N SER A 294 10.66 -12.48 -7.69
CA SER A 294 11.71 -11.52 -7.32
C SER A 294 11.60 -10.28 -8.21
N GLU A 295 11.27 -9.11 -7.66
CA GLU A 295 10.98 -7.89 -8.45
C GLU A 295 11.79 -6.68 -7.95
N PRO A 296 12.89 -6.32 -8.64
CA PRO A 296 13.75 -5.17 -8.31
C PRO A 296 13.01 -3.83 -8.25
N ASN A 297 11.97 -3.65 -9.06
CA ASN A 297 11.23 -2.39 -9.08
C ASN A 297 10.42 -2.18 -7.79
N PHE A 298 9.81 -3.24 -7.24
CA PHE A 298 9.16 -3.15 -5.93
C PHE A 298 10.17 -2.88 -4.81
N GLN A 299 11.39 -3.41 -4.91
CA GLN A 299 12.47 -3.06 -3.97
C GLN A 299 12.85 -1.57 -4.07
N ASN A 300 12.97 -1.04 -5.29
CA ASN A 300 13.21 0.39 -5.52
C ASN A 300 12.06 1.26 -4.98
N MET A 301 10.81 0.78 -5.05
CA MET A 301 9.67 1.46 -4.44
C MET A 301 9.71 1.44 -2.92
N ASN A 302 10.10 0.33 -2.28
CA ASN A 302 10.30 0.27 -0.83
C ASN A 302 11.33 1.30 -0.36
N PHE A 303 12.49 1.39 -1.02
CA PHE A 303 13.46 2.46 -0.76
C PHE A 303 12.89 3.86 -1.03
N GLY A 304 12.05 3.98 -2.06
CA GLY A 304 11.30 5.19 -2.34
C GLY A 304 10.46 5.61 -1.14
N ALA A 305 9.68 4.69 -0.56
CA ALA A 305 8.78 4.94 0.55
C ALA A 305 9.50 5.34 1.85
N LEU A 306 10.65 4.71 2.15
CA LEU A 306 11.43 4.98 3.37
C LEU A 306 12.02 6.40 3.46
N ARG A 307 12.11 7.10 2.32
CA ARG A 307 12.61 8.46 2.29
C ARG A 307 11.49 9.41 2.74
N PRO A 308 11.79 10.37 3.62
CA PRO A 308 10.79 11.31 4.09
C PRO A 308 10.17 12.07 2.90
N HIS A 309 8.87 11.86 2.68
CA HIS A 309 8.05 12.63 1.75
C HIS A 309 7.13 13.51 2.57
N GLY A 310 7.46 14.78 2.75
CA GLY A 310 6.58 15.62 3.55
C GLY A 310 7.00 17.07 3.62
N ASP A 311 5.99 17.92 3.53
CA ASP A 311 5.97 19.23 4.14
C ASP A 311 6.07 19.01 5.66
N ALA A 312 7.01 19.67 6.34
CA ALA A 312 7.22 19.49 7.79
C ALA A 312 5.94 19.74 8.63
N ASP A 313 4.94 20.37 8.02
CA ASP A 313 3.68 20.79 8.62
C ASP A 313 2.57 19.72 8.62
N LYS A 314 2.76 18.54 8.02
CA LYS A 314 1.75 17.46 8.02
C LYS A 314 2.29 16.16 8.63
N PRO A 315 1.81 15.74 9.81
CA PRO A 315 2.23 14.49 10.44
C PRO A 315 1.56 13.31 9.72
N THR A 316 2.17 12.82 8.65
CA THR A 316 1.87 11.50 8.09
C THR A 316 2.78 10.46 8.76
N PRO A 317 2.29 9.24 9.04
CA PRO A 317 3.14 8.16 9.52
C PRO A 317 4.36 7.97 8.59
N GLN A 318 5.55 7.88 9.15
CA GLN A 318 6.77 7.72 8.36
C GLN A 318 6.96 6.23 8.04
N ALA A 319 7.21 5.89 6.78
CA ALA A 319 7.58 4.52 6.42
C ALA A 319 9.00 4.21 6.94
N VAL A 320 9.13 3.08 7.62
CA VAL A 320 10.37 2.60 8.25
C VAL A 320 10.51 1.09 8.06
N ILE A 321 11.63 0.53 8.52
CA ILE A 321 11.86 -0.92 8.53
C ILE A 321 11.70 -1.45 9.95
N LEU A 322 11.04 -2.59 10.11
CA LEU A 322 10.92 -3.31 11.38
C LEU A 322 11.38 -4.76 11.19
N LEU A 323 12.25 -5.26 12.08
CA LEU A 323 12.54 -6.69 12.17
C LEU A 323 11.28 -7.41 12.67
N TYR A 324 10.74 -8.34 11.90
CA TYR A 324 9.63 -9.19 12.34
C TYR A 324 10.11 -10.14 13.43
N ASN A 325 9.46 -10.20 14.59
CA ASN A 325 9.76 -11.23 15.60
C ASN A 325 8.88 -12.45 15.32
N ASP A 326 9.43 -13.50 14.74
CA ASP A 326 8.67 -14.74 14.57
C ASP A 326 8.49 -15.39 15.96
N PRO A 327 7.25 -15.52 16.49
CA PRO A 327 7.02 -16.12 17.79
C PRO A 327 7.42 -17.61 17.86
N LEU A 328 7.74 -18.23 16.73
CA LEU A 328 8.19 -19.62 16.64
C LEU A 328 9.72 -19.74 16.49
N ASP A 329 10.45 -18.63 16.38
CA ASP A 329 11.90 -18.63 16.21
C ASP A 329 12.62 -17.92 17.35
N ASP A 330 12.96 -18.69 18.39
CA ASP A 330 13.72 -18.19 19.55
C ASP A 330 15.17 -17.81 19.21
N ASN A 331 15.68 -18.21 18.03
CA ASN A 331 17.07 -18.00 17.62
C ASN A 331 17.20 -17.09 16.39
N GLN A 332 16.19 -16.23 16.17
CA GLN A 332 16.17 -15.33 15.02
C GLN A 332 17.46 -14.50 14.91
N ASP A 333 18.08 -14.53 13.73
CA ASP A 333 19.24 -13.70 13.45
C ASP A 333 18.82 -12.28 13.05
N PRO A 334 19.12 -11.23 13.85
CA PRO A 334 18.73 -9.86 13.51
C PRO A 334 19.49 -9.28 12.30
N LEU A 335 20.45 -10.03 11.73
CA LEU A 335 21.14 -9.69 10.50
C LEU A 335 20.46 -10.25 9.24
N ASP A 336 19.50 -11.18 9.38
CA ASP A 336 18.82 -11.78 8.23
C ASP A 336 17.83 -10.79 7.59
N PRO A 337 18.08 -10.33 6.36
CA PRO A 337 17.21 -9.34 5.73
C PRO A 337 15.86 -9.89 5.31
N ARG A 338 15.69 -11.22 5.27
CA ARG A 338 14.44 -11.86 4.89
C ARG A 338 13.32 -11.56 5.89
N ASP A 339 13.68 -11.21 7.13
CA ASP A 339 12.80 -10.89 8.25
C ASP A 339 12.43 -9.41 8.41
N PHE A 340 12.98 -8.54 7.57
CA PHE A 340 12.59 -7.14 7.60
C PHE A 340 11.23 -6.93 6.92
N LEU A 341 10.36 -6.18 7.60
CA LEU A 341 9.07 -5.72 7.10
C LEU A 341 9.08 -4.21 6.88
N MET A 342 8.30 -3.76 5.91
CA MET A 342 7.89 -2.37 5.85
C MET A 342 6.96 -2.08 7.03
N ALA A 343 7.11 -0.92 7.65
CA ALA A 343 6.36 -0.52 8.84
C ALA A 343 6.05 0.99 8.82
N TYR A 344 5.12 1.40 9.66
CA TYR A 344 4.91 2.81 10.00
C TYR A 344 5.47 3.13 11.37
N GLU A 345 6.20 4.24 11.44
CA GLU A 345 6.55 4.93 12.66
C GLU A 345 5.47 5.98 12.96
N GLU A 346 4.76 5.78 14.05
CA GLU A 346 3.75 6.69 14.60
C GLU A 346 4.19 7.16 15.99
N PRO A 347 3.71 8.31 16.51
CA PRO A 347 4.23 8.93 17.74
C PRO A 347 4.32 8.02 18.99
N SER A 348 3.52 6.95 19.06
CA SER A 348 3.49 6.03 20.20
C SER A 348 3.80 4.57 19.86
N ARG A 349 4.06 4.23 18.60
CA ARG A 349 4.24 2.84 18.16
C ARG A 349 4.92 2.73 16.80
N VAL A 350 5.64 1.63 16.59
CA VAL A 350 6.12 1.19 15.28
C VAL A 350 5.36 -0.08 14.92
N MET A 351 4.75 -0.13 13.74
CA MET A 351 3.86 -1.23 13.36
C MET A 351 4.10 -1.70 11.93
N PRO A 352 4.26 -3.00 11.68
CA PRO A 352 4.44 -3.49 10.32
C PRO A 352 3.16 -3.27 9.50
N VAL A 353 3.33 -3.07 8.21
CA VAL A 353 2.19 -2.85 7.31
C VAL A 353 1.72 -4.13 6.63
N VAL A 354 0.42 -4.22 6.43
CA VAL A 354 -0.27 -5.27 5.70
C VAL A 354 -1.09 -4.66 4.56
N SER A 355 -1.66 -5.49 3.68
CA SER A 355 -2.61 -4.99 2.68
C SER A 355 -3.82 -4.32 3.34
N ASP A 356 -4.16 -3.12 2.89
CA ASP A 356 -5.41 -2.44 3.20
C ASP A 356 -6.55 -2.90 2.29
N PHE A 357 -7.72 -2.28 2.44
CA PHE A 357 -8.88 -2.47 1.57
C PHE A 357 -8.95 -1.34 0.55
N ASP A 358 -8.64 -1.67 -0.71
CA ASP A 358 -8.74 -0.73 -1.82
C ASP A 358 -10.21 -0.58 -2.22
N CYS A 359 -10.78 0.59 -1.96
CA CYS A 359 -12.17 0.86 -2.30
C CYS A 359 -12.36 0.90 -3.82
N PHE A 360 -13.26 0.07 -4.34
CA PHE A 360 -13.59 0.02 -5.76
C PHE A 360 -14.76 0.96 -6.09
N ILE A 361 -15.90 0.76 -5.42
CA ILE A 361 -17.13 1.56 -5.58
C ILE A 361 -17.81 1.77 -4.23
N VAL A 362 -18.36 2.97 -4.02
CA VAL A 362 -19.34 3.25 -2.95
C VAL A 362 -20.68 3.54 -3.61
N GLY A 363 -21.69 2.71 -3.35
CA GLY A 363 -23.04 2.90 -3.86
C GLY A 363 -24.01 3.34 -2.78
N THR A 364 -24.78 4.37 -3.06
CA THR A 364 -25.67 4.99 -2.08
C THR A 364 -27.10 5.06 -2.59
N ARG A 365 -28.06 5.00 -1.67
CA ARG A 365 -29.48 5.27 -1.93
C ARG A 365 -29.93 6.38 -1.01
N GLY A 366 -30.74 7.30 -1.52
CA GLY A 366 -31.29 8.40 -0.73
C GLY A 366 -30.27 9.46 -0.29
N VAL A 367 -29.03 9.40 -0.78
CA VAL A 367 -28.00 10.43 -0.58
C VAL A 367 -28.09 11.45 -1.72
N LYS A 368 -27.98 12.74 -1.39
CA LYS A 368 -27.99 13.83 -2.37
C LYS A 368 -26.56 14.25 -2.70
N TYR A 369 -26.25 14.28 -3.98
CA TYR A 369 -25.03 14.83 -4.55
C TYR A 369 -25.36 16.20 -5.14
N ASP A 370 -25.00 17.27 -4.44
CA ASP A 370 -25.41 18.65 -4.74
C ASP A 370 -24.26 19.57 -5.17
N ALA A 371 -23.03 19.06 -5.19
CA ALA A 371 -21.85 19.78 -5.65
C ALA A 371 -21.30 19.11 -6.92
N PRO A 372 -20.95 19.88 -7.97
CA PRO A 372 -20.38 19.34 -9.18
C PRO A 372 -18.99 18.75 -8.93
N LEU A 373 -18.53 17.89 -9.84
CA LEU A 373 -17.14 17.46 -9.87
C LEU A 373 -16.21 18.68 -10.02
N PRO A 374 -15.09 18.76 -9.27
CA PRO A 374 -14.12 19.85 -9.43
C PRO A 374 -13.67 19.98 -10.89
N SER A 375 -13.51 21.22 -11.37
CA SER A 375 -13.26 21.49 -12.80
C SER A 375 -11.97 20.86 -13.31
N ASP A 376 -10.92 20.85 -12.49
CA ASP A 376 -9.66 20.18 -12.78
C ASP A 376 -9.85 18.67 -12.96
N GLN A 377 -10.63 18.02 -12.09
CA GLN A 377 -10.95 16.59 -12.22
C GLN A 377 -11.83 16.30 -13.45
N LEU A 378 -12.76 17.19 -13.78
CA LEU A 378 -13.58 17.09 -14.98
C LEU A 378 -12.71 17.12 -16.25
N GLU A 379 -11.70 17.99 -16.29
CA GLU A 379 -10.74 18.03 -17.41
C GLU A 379 -9.87 16.78 -17.48
N VAL A 380 -9.46 16.20 -16.34
CA VAL A 380 -8.76 14.90 -16.33
C VAL A 380 -9.67 13.77 -16.83
N SER A 381 -10.96 13.79 -16.48
CA SER A 381 -11.94 12.82 -16.98
C SER A 381 -12.11 12.93 -18.51
N LYS A 382 -12.26 14.14 -19.06
CA LYS A 382 -12.30 14.38 -20.52
C LYS A 382 -11.03 13.90 -21.22
N TRP A 383 -9.87 14.19 -20.62
CA TRP A 383 -8.59 13.72 -21.11
C TRP A 383 -8.54 12.18 -21.12
N CYS A 384 -8.93 11.53 -20.02
CA CYS A 384 -8.99 10.08 -19.88
C CYS A 384 -9.79 9.43 -21.01
N ILE A 385 -11.04 9.88 -21.24
CA ILE A 385 -11.90 9.38 -22.32
C ILE A 385 -11.26 9.56 -23.70
N SER A 386 -10.60 10.70 -23.93
CA SER A 386 -9.92 10.97 -25.20
C SER A 386 -8.69 10.09 -25.41
N GLN A 387 -8.00 9.70 -24.34
CA GLN A 387 -6.88 8.74 -24.44
C GLN A 387 -7.38 7.31 -24.60
N ILE A 388 -8.48 6.92 -23.94
CA ILE A 388 -9.15 5.64 -24.15
C ILE A 388 -9.52 5.49 -25.63
N GLU A 389 -10.18 6.50 -26.21
CA GLU A 389 -10.52 6.55 -27.64
C GLU A 389 -9.29 6.34 -28.53
N SER A 390 -8.19 7.04 -28.27
CA SER A 390 -6.94 6.88 -29.05
C SER A 390 -6.34 5.48 -28.95
N ILE A 391 -6.49 4.80 -27.80
CA ILE A 391 -6.08 3.41 -27.64
C ILE A 391 -6.99 2.47 -28.45
N LEU A 392 -8.30 2.70 -28.42
CA LEU A 392 -9.26 1.88 -29.17
C LEU A 392 -9.14 2.06 -30.70
N GLU A 393 -8.76 3.26 -31.16
CA GLU A 393 -8.50 3.56 -32.58
C GLU A 393 -7.17 2.98 -33.11
N SER A 394 -6.19 2.74 -32.24
CA SER A 394 -4.89 2.22 -32.65
C SER A 394 -4.91 0.71 -32.84
N GLU A 395 -3.97 0.20 -33.64
CA GLU A 395 -3.89 -1.22 -34.00
C GLU A 395 -3.87 -2.11 -32.75
N LYS A 396 -4.63 -3.22 -32.81
CA LYS A 396 -4.64 -4.23 -31.75
C LYS A 396 -3.27 -4.87 -31.64
N THR A 397 -2.65 -4.76 -30.46
CA THR A 397 -1.38 -5.41 -30.12
C THR A 397 -1.60 -6.52 -29.10
N SER A 398 -0.57 -7.31 -28.81
CA SER A 398 -0.57 -8.26 -27.69
C SER A 398 -0.43 -7.58 -26.32
N SER A 399 -0.07 -6.29 -26.29
CA SER A 399 0.19 -5.54 -25.07
C SER A 399 -1.06 -5.41 -24.18
N SER A 400 -0.85 -5.49 -22.86
CA SER A 400 -1.90 -5.23 -21.87
C SER A 400 -2.42 -3.80 -21.90
N TRP A 401 -3.57 -3.57 -21.24
CA TRP A 401 -4.10 -2.23 -21.05
C TRP A 401 -3.08 -1.33 -20.36
N THR A 402 -2.48 -1.84 -19.28
CA THR A 402 -1.52 -1.08 -18.47
C THR A 402 -0.29 -0.66 -19.28
N SER A 403 0.25 -1.53 -20.12
CA SER A 403 1.39 -1.19 -20.99
C SER A 403 1.04 -0.11 -22.02
N ARG A 404 -0.14 -0.20 -22.65
CA ARG A 404 -0.60 0.82 -23.61
C ARG A 404 -0.91 2.15 -22.92
N TRP A 405 -1.46 2.10 -21.71
CA TRP A 405 -1.72 3.30 -20.91
C TRP A 405 -0.43 3.97 -20.42
N LEU A 406 0.61 3.19 -20.12
CA LEU A 406 1.93 3.74 -19.79
C LEU A 406 2.51 4.59 -20.93
N ASP A 407 2.33 4.17 -22.18
CA ASP A 407 2.79 4.96 -23.34
C ASP A 407 1.99 6.26 -23.51
N VAL A 408 0.68 6.23 -23.22
CA VAL A 408 -0.14 7.44 -23.09
C VAL A 408 0.45 8.37 -22.04
N LEU A 409 0.79 7.85 -20.86
CA LEU A 409 1.35 8.64 -19.76
C LEU A 409 2.73 9.22 -20.10
N LYS A 410 3.62 8.45 -20.72
CA LYS A 410 4.93 8.94 -21.21
C LYS A 410 4.75 10.06 -22.23
N THR A 411 3.80 9.90 -23.14
CA THR A 411 3.46 10.91 -24.15
C THR A 411 2.91 12.18 -23.50
N ALA A 412 1.95 12.05 -22.59
CA ALA A 412 1.35 13.15 -21.85
C ALA A 412 2.41 13.91 -21.02
N ALA A 413 3.27 13.16 -20.31
CA ALA A 413 4.40 13.69 -19.56
C ALA A 413 5.40 14.47 -20.45
N SER A 414 5.68 13.97 -21.65
CA SER A 414 6.56 14.67 -22.61
C SER A 414 5.97 16.01 -23.09
N LYS A 415 4.63 16.12 -23.09
CA LYS A 415 3.87 17.35 -23.39
C LYS A 415 3.63 18.22 -22.17
N GLY A 416 4.16 17.85 -21.00
CA GLY A 416 4.02 18.60 -19.75
C GLY A 416 2.68 18.41 -19.02
N PHE A 417 1.88 17.41 -19.40
CA PHE A 417 0.63 17.12 -18.73
C PHE A 417 0.85 16.26 -17.48
N HIS A 418 0.74 16.89 -16.31
CA HIS A 418 0.89 16.28 -14.98
C HIS A 418 -0.21 16.80 -14.05
N PRO A 419 -1.40 16.19 -14.06
CA PRO A 419 -2.48 16.61 -13.18
C PRO A 419 -2.05 16.44 -11.72
N THR A 420 -2.45 17.39 -10.88
CA THR A 420 -2.24 17.27 -9.43
C THR A 420 -3.27 16.29 -8.89
N ILE A 421 -2.80 15.20 -8.27
CA ILE A 421 -3.66 14.21 -7.64
C ILE A 421 -4.04 14.76 -6.25
N PRO A 422 -5.34 14.93 -5.93
CA PRO A 422 -5.75 15.42 -4.62
C PRO A 422 -5.34 14.46 -3.49
N PRO A 423 -5.24 14.95 -2.24
CA PRO A 423 -5.15 14.07 -1.09
C PRO A 423 -6.33 13.08 -1.10
N LEU A 424 -6.05 11.78 -0.94
CA LEU A 424 -7.01 10.66 -1.06
C LEU A 424 -7.46 10.31 -2.49
N GLY A 425 -6.93 10.96 -3.52
CA GLY A 425 -7.28 10.72 -4.92
C GLY A 425 -8.46 11.56 -5.41
N PHE A 426 -8.77 11.40 -6.69
CA PHE A 426 -9.91 12.06 -7.34
C PHE A 426 -11.24 11.59 -6.71
N SER A 427 -12.22 12.48 -6.65
CA SER A 427 -13.56 12.22 -6.12
C SER A 427 -14.45 13.45 -6.28
N ASP A 428 -15.76 13.22 -6.37
CA ASP A 428 -16.73 14.29 -6.13
C ASP A 428 -16.71 14.72 -4.65
N PRO A 429 -17.16 15.95 -4.32
CA PRO A 429 -17.06 16.47 -2.95
C PRO A 429 -17.78 15.63 -1.88
N LYS A 430 -18.87 14.95 -2.24
CA LYS A 430 -19.64 14.11 -1.31
C LYS A 430 -18.89 12.81 -1.04
N SER A 431 -18.43 12.13 -2.10
CA SER A 431 -17.63 10.91 -1.98
C SER A 431 -16.30 11.17 -1.25
N HIS A 432 -15.66 12.31 -1.52
CA HIS A 432 -14.45 12.75 -0.80
C HIS A 432 -14.71 12.85 0.71
N SER A 433 -15.77 13.55 1.11
CA SER A 433 -16.14 13.71 2.52
C SER A 433 -16.40 12.36 3.19
N ILE A 434 -17.15 11.46 2.54
CA ILE A 434 -17.43 10.12 3.08
C ILE A 434 -16.13 9.33 3.29
N MET A 435 -15.26 9.27 2.29
CA MET A 435 -14.01 8.51 2.39
C MET A 435 -13.03 9.11 3.38
N LYS A 436 -12.95 10.44 3.48
CA LYS A 436 -12.13 11.12 4.50
C LYS A 436 -12.54 10.71 5.92
N HIS A 437 -13.85 10.64 6.19
CA HIS A 437 -14.35 10.19 7.49
C HIS A 437 -14.13 8.68 7.71
N ALA A 438 -14.25 7.87 6.67
CA ALA A 438 -13.96 6.44 6.73
C ALA A 438 -12.52 6.19 7.17
N ILE A 439 -11.56 6.86 6.51
CA ILE A 439 -10.13 6.75 6.79
C ILE A 439 -9.83 7.21 8.22
N HIS A 440 -10.41 8.33 8.65
CA HIS A 440 -10.22 8.82 10.01
C HIS A 440 -10.76 7.84 11.06
N ARG A 441 -11.96 7.30 10.85
CA ARG A 441 -12.58 6.38 11.82
C ARG A 441 -11.88 5.03 11.88
N LEU A 442 -11.34 4.56 10.76
CA LEU A 442 -10.66 3.27 10.61
C LEU A 442 -9.13 3.39 10.67
N GLN A 443 -8.61 4.53 11.15
CA GLN A 443 -7.17 4.82 11.15
C GLN A 443 -6.35 3.89 12.05
N LYS A 444 -6.97 3.35 13.11
CA LYS A 444 -6.28 2.52 14.11
C LYS A 444 -5.76 1.22 13.50
N GLU A 445 -6.63 0.55 12.75
CA GLU A 445 -6.35 -0.67 11.96
C GLU A 445 -5.78 -0.32 10.58
N GLY A 446 -6.03 0.90 10.09
CA GLY A 446 -5.61 1.34 8.76
C GLY A 446 -6.31 0.61 7.63
N ALA A 447 -7.50 0.08 7.88
CA ALA A 447 -8.21 -0.77 6.92
C ALA A 447 -8.56 -0.04 5.61
N VAL A 448 -8.75 1.28 5.65
CA VAL A 448 -9.05 2.11 4.49
C VAL A 448 -8.13 3.32 4.52
N ARG A 449 -7.39 3.58 3.42
CA ARG A 449 -6.35 4.61 3.38
C ARG A 449 -6.49 5.62 2.24
N HIS A 450 -7.36 5.35 1.26
CA HIS A 450 -7.58 6.24 0.12
C HIS A 450 -9.02 6.19 -0.40
N GLY A 451 -9.33 7.05 -1.38
CA GLY A 451 -10.62 7.12 -2.06
C GLY A 451 -10.88 5.95 -3.01
N ALA A 452 -12.04 5.99 -3.67
CA ALA A 452 -12.52 4.90 -4.52
C ALA A 452 -11.93 4.92 -5.94
N GLU A 453 -11.62 3.74 -6.48
CA GLU A 453 -11.01 3.53 -7.79
C GLU A 453 -11.88 3.98 -8.97
N CYS A 454 -13.20 4.07 -8.77
CA CYS A 454 -14.15 4.59 -9.76
C CYS A 454 -13.85 6.03 -10.23
N PHE A 455 -13.05 6.79 -9.47
CA PHE A 455 -12.58 8.13 -9.83
C PHE A 455 -11.15 8.17 -10.36
N ASN A 456 -10.44 7.04 -10.45
CA ASN A 456 -9.05 7.01 -10.91
C ASN A 456 -8.95 7.25 -12.44
N TYR A 457 -9.04 8.52 -12.85
CA TYR A 457 -9.02 8.94 -14.25
C TYR A 457 -7.61 9.04 -14.83
N TYR A 458 -6.60 9.28 -14.00
CA TYR A 458 -5.22 9.44 -14.45
C TYR A 458 -4.51 8.09 -14.66
N PHE A 459 -4.84 7.10 -13.83
CA PHE A 459 -4.27 5.76 -13.87
C PHE A 459 -5.35 4.66 -13.86
N PRO A 460 -6.33 4.66 -14.78
CA PRO A 460 -7.39 3.65 -14.80
C PRO A 460 -6.83 2.24 -14.96
N GLN A 461 -7.18 1.36 -14.02
CA GLN A 461 -6.58 0.03 -13.90
C GLN A 461 -7.40 -1.08 -14.59
N GLU A 462 -6.76 -2.22 -14.84
CA GLU A 462 -7.46 -3.47 -15.16
C GLU A 462 -8.32 -3.93 -13.97
N LEU A 463 -9.43 -4.60 -14.29
CA LEU A 463 -10.35 -5.16 -13.29
C LEU A 463 -9.72 -6.40 -12.64
N ASP A 464 -9.98 -6.58 -11.34
CA ASP A 464 -9.59 -7.81 -10.64
C ASP A 464 -10.53 -8.96 -11.03
N GLU A 465 -10.06 -10.20 -10.87
CA GLU A 465 -10.87 -11.40 -11.10
C GLU A 465 -12.00 -11.55 -10.07
N GLU A 466 -11.79 -11.04 -8.86
CA GLU A 466 -12.69 -11.15 -7.72
C GLU A 466 -12.86 -9.79 -7.03
N PHE A 467 -14.03 -9.55 -6.44
CA PHE A 467 -14.39 -8.35 -5.69
C PHE A 467 -15.09 -8.72 -4.39
N LEU A 468 -14.90 -7.91 -3.36
CA LEU A 468 -15.59 -8.02 -2.08
C LEU A 468 -16.74 -6.99 -2.03
N VAL A 469 -17.98 -7.46 -1.99
CA VAL A 469 -19.17 -6.63 -1.77
C VAL A 469 -19.54 -6.67 -0.29
N ILE A 470 -19.72 -5.51 0.35
CA ILE A 470 -20.14 -5.37 1.74
C ILE A 470 -21.46 -4.59 1.80
N SER A 471 -22.50 -5.21 2.36
CA SER A 471 -23.83 -4.61 2.55
C SER A 471 -24.65 -5.37 3.59
N ASP A 472 -25.47 -4.66 4.35
CA ASP A 472 -26.45 -5.23 5.28
C ASP A 472 -27.66 -5.89 4.58
N ARG A 473 -27.76 -5.73 3.24
CA ARG A 473 -28.89 -6.18 2.41
C ARG A 473 -28.40 -7.02 1.21
N LEU A 474 -27.58 -8.04 1.48
CA LEU A 474 -27.25 -9.06 0.49
C LEU A 474 -28.27 -10.20 0.56
N ALA A 475 -28.90 -10.53 -0.56
CA ALA A 475 -29.92 -11.57 -0.62
C ALA A 475 -29.30 -12.96 -0.37
N GLY A 476 -30.00 -13.80 0.40
CA GLY A 476 -29.66 -15.22 0.55
C GLY A 476 -28.38 -15.53 1.35
N GLN A 477 -27.83 -14.57 2.10
CA GLN A 477 -26.58 -14.77 2.85
C GLN A 477 -26.71 -14.54 4.36
N SER A 478 -25.97 -15.33 5.13
CA SER A 478 -25.83 -15.20 6.58
C SER A 478 -24.83 -14.11 6.98
N LEU A 479 -23.87 -13.79 6.10
CA LEU A 479 -22.87 -12.75 6.30
C LEU A 479 -23.24 -11.50 5.49
N PRO A 480 -22.93 -10.29 6.02
CA PRO A 480 -23.19 -9.04 5.32
C PRO A 480 -22.08 -8.68 4.30
N TRP A 481 -21.36 -9.68 3.79
CA TRP A 481 -20.37 -9.51 2.73
C TRP A 481 -20.22 -10.78 1.89
N LYS A 482 -19.85 -10.60 0.61
CA LYS A 482 -19.71 -11.65 -0.40
C LYS A 482 -18.52 -11.36 -1.31
N TYR A 483 -17.75 -12.40 -1.62
CA TYR A 483 -16.80 -12.37 -2.73
C TYR A 483 -17.49 -12.81 -4.02
N VAL A 484 -17.29 -12.07 -5.11
CA VAL A 484 -17.91 -12.30 -6.42
C VAL A 484 -16.90 -12.04 -7.53
N ASP A 485 -17.05 -12.72 -8.66
CA ASP A 485 -16.35 -12.37 -9.88
C ASP A 485 -16.94 -11.11 -10.53
N GLN A 486 -16.37 -10.69 -11.66
CA GLN A 486 -16.86 -9.53 -12.40
C GLN A 486 -18.33 -9.67 -12.82
N THR A 487 -18.75 -10.85 -13.31
CA THR A 487 -20.13 -11.10 -13.75
C THR A 487 -21.10 -10.97 -12.59
N GLY A 488 -20.80 -11.65 -11.46
CA GLY A 488 -21.60 -11.57 -10.24
C GLY A 488 -21.64 -10.16 -9.65
N LEU A 489 -20.55 -9.40 -9.76
CA LEU A 489 -20.55 -7.97 -9.38
C LEU A 489 -21.52 -7.17 -10.26
N GLN A 490 -21.46 -7.34 -11.59
CA GLN A 490 -22.36 -6.63 -12.52
C GLN A 490 -23.83 -6.95 -12.22
N GLU A 491 -24.17 -8.21 -11.96
CA GLU A 491 -25.52 -8.62 -11.57
C GLU A 491 -25.99 -7.92 -10.28
N ILE A 492 -25.15 -7.91 -9.24
CA ILE A 492 -25.44 -7.20 -7.98
C ILE A 492 -25.63 -5.71 -8.23
N LEU A 493 -24.77 -5.08 -9.04
CA LEU A 493 -24.87 -3.65 -9.34
C LEU A 493 -26.18 -3.31 -10.05
N LYS A 494 -26.60 -4.14 -11.03
CA LYS A 494 -27.90 -4.01 -11.72
C LYS A 494 -29.08 -4.14 -10.74
N GLU A 495 -29.06 -5.15 -9.87
CA GLU A 495 -30.08 -5.31 -8.81
C GLU A 495 -30.11 -4.09 -7.86
N LYS A 496 -28.95 -3.54 -7.50
CA LYS A 496 -28.86 -2.35 -6.66
C LYS A 496 -29.41 -1.11 -7.37
N ILE A 497 -29.21 -0.96 -8.68
CA ILE A 497 -29.84 0.11 -9.46
C ILE A 497 -31.36 0.01 -9.39
N ASP A 498 -31.93 -1.19 -9.54
CA ASP A 498 -33.38 -1.42 -9.45
C ASP A 498 -33.93 -1.11 -8.05
N GLN A 499 -33.11 -1.32 -7.01
CA GLN A 499 -33.42 -0.94 -5.62
C GLN A 499 -33.27 0.57 -5.35
N GLY A 500 -32.90 1.36 -6.37
CA GLY A 500 -32.71 2.79 -6.29
C GLY A 500 -31.34 3.20 -5.73
N TYR A 501 -30.28 2.42 -5.93
CA TYR A 501 -28.94 2.89 -5.61
C TYR A 501 -28.32 3.64 -6.80
N THR A 502 -27.36 4.51 -6.51
CA THR A 502 -26.53 5.21 -7.49
C THR A 502 -25.06 5.12 -7.07
N PHE A 503 -24.17 5.08 -8.05
CA PHE A 503 -22.73 5.00 -7.87
C PHE A 503 -22.00 5.51 -9.13
N PRO A 504 -20.82 6.12 -8.99
CA PRO A 504 -19.98 6.49 -10.13
C PRO A 504 -19.35 5.24 -10.77
N ILE A 505 -19.19 5.25 -12.10
CA ILE A 505 -18.54 4.19 -12.88
C ILE A 505 -17.35 4.80 -13.62
N ASN A 506 -16.17 4.18 -13.55
CA ASN A 506 -15.00 4.70 -14.27
C ASN A 506 -15.25 4.63 -15.79
N PRO A 507 -14.95 5.68 -16.58
CA PRO A 507 -15.10 5.64 -18.04
C PRO A 507 -14.34 4.51 -18.74
N LYS A 508 -13.19 4.09 -18.19
CA LYS A 508 -12.44 2.92 -18.70
C LYS A 508 -13.30 1.68 -18.64
N TRP A 509 -14.05 1.46 -17.55
CA TRP A 509 -14.91 0.29 -17.41
C TRP A 509 -16.01 0.28 -18.46
N ILE A 510 -16.69 1.43 -18.63
CA ILE A 510 -17.78 1.59 -19.60
C ILE A 510 -17.31 1.30 -21.03
N LEU A 511 -16.12 1.77 -21.40
CA LEU A 511 -15.62 1.77 -22.77
C LEU A 511 -14.76 0.55 -23.11
N CYS A 512 -14.14 -0.10 -22.13
CA CYS A 512 -13.13 -1.12 -22.37
C CYS A 512 -13.50 -2.50 -21.83
N ASP A 513 -14.31 -2.60 -20.78
CA ASP A 513 -14.55 -3.85 -20.07
C ASP A 513 -15.95 -4.42 -20.40
N PRO A 514 -16.06 -5.69 -20.85
CA PRO A 514 -17.34 -6.30 -21.23
C PRO A 514 -18.41 -6.22 -20.13
N GLY A 515 -19.66 -5.93 -20.52
CA GLY A 515 -20.84 -5.87 -19.65
C GLY A 515 -21.01 -4.59 -18.83
N TRP A 516 -19.97 -3.75 -18.71
CA TRP A 516 -20.05 -2.51 -17.91
C TRP A 516 -20.88 -1.40 -18.55
N LYS A 517 -20.95 -1.36 -19.89
CA LYS A 517 -21.88 -0.46 -20.61
C LYS A 517 -23.32 -0.74 -20.22
N ASP A 518 -23.72 -2.01 -20.09
CA ASP A 518 -25.08 -2.37 -19.70
C ASP A 518 -25.42 -1.90 -18.29
N VAL A 519 -24.48 -2.01 -17.35
CA VAL A 519 -24.66 -1.50 -15.97
C VAL A 519 -24.84 0.02 -16.01
N PHE A 520 -24.03 0.72 -16.81
CA PHE A 520 -24.10 2.17 -16.97
C PHE A 520 -25.41 2.62 -17.63
N ASP A 521 -25.88 1.91 -18.65
CA ASP A 521 -27.13 2.21 -19.34
C ASP A 521 -28.34 1.99 -18.44
N GLN A 522 -28.34 0.92 -17.63
CA GLN A 522 -29.39 0.70 -16.63
C GLN A 522 -29.39 1.81 -15.56
N LEU A 523 -28.20 2.24 -15.10
CA LEU A 523 -28.07 3.36 -14.17
C LEU A 523 -28.65 4.65 -14.76
N ARG A 524 -28.36 4.93 -16.03
CA ARG A 524 -28.88 6.09 -16.77
C ARG A 524 -30.38 6.03 -17.04
N ALA A 525 -30.93 4.84 -17.26
CA ALA A 525 -32.35 4.63 -17.48
C ALA A 525 -33.20 4.74 -16.20
N SER A 526 -32.58 4.87 -15.02
CA SER A 526 -33.30 4.97 -13.75
C SER A 526 -34.19 6.21 -13.69
N ASN A 527 -35.48 6.02 -13.39
CA ASN A 527 -36.43 7.12 -13.22
C ASN A 527 -36.35 7.83 -11.86
N ALA A 528 -35.46 7.37 -10.97
CA ALA A 528 -35.29 7.97 -9.65
C ALA A 528 -34.55 9.32 -9.74
N SER A 529 -35.18 10.41 -9.26
CA SER A 529 -34.65 11.77 -9.40
C SER A 529 -33.25 11.95 -8.80
N TYR A 530 -32.99 11.36 -7.63
CA TYR A 530 -31.68 11.46 -6.96
C TYR A 530 -30.58 10.67 -7.70
N VAL A 531 -30.93 9.61 -8.45
CA VAL A 531 -29.98 8.91 -9.32
C VAL A 531 -29.58 9.83 -10.48
N GLN A 532 -30.57 10.46 -11.12
CA GLN A 532 -30.33 11.42 -12.20
C GLN A 532 -29.52 12.64 -11.74
N ASP A 533 -29.78 13.15 -10.55
CA ASP A 533 -28.99 14.25 -9.98
C ASP A 533 -27.53 13.84 -9.75
N SER A 534 -27.28 12.61 -9.29
CA SER A 534 -25.92 12.08 -9.09
C SER A 534 -25.17 11.90 -10.41
N ILE A 535 -25.85 11.38 -11.44
CA ILE A 535 -25.29 11.27 -12.79
C ILE A 535 -24.90 12.65 -13.34
N LYS A 536 -25.71 13.70 -13.12
CA LYS A 536 -25.38 15.06 -13.55
C LYS A 536 -24.17 15.65 -12.81
N VAL A 537 -23.80 15.12 -11.64
CA VAL A 537 -22.57 15.53 -10.95
C VAL A 537 -21.35 14.90 -11.60
N TRP A 538 -21.39 13.61 -11.90
CA TRP A 538 -20.26 12.87 -12.47
C TRP A 538 -20.10 13.07 -13.99
N TYR A 539 -21.21 13.28 -14.70
CA TYR A 539 -21.29 13.55 -16.13
C TYR A 539 -22.15 14.80 -16.39
N PRO A 540 -21.62 16.01 -16.12
CA PRO A 540 -22.40 17.24 -16.22
C PRO A 540 -23.01 17.46 -17.60
N PRO A 541 -24.29 17.84 -17.70
CA PRO A 541 -24.90 18.24 -18.96
C PRO A 541 -24.09 19.35 -19.65
N GLY A 542 -23.91 19.25 -20.96
CA GLY A 542 -23.11 20.21 -21.73
C GLY A 542 -21.59 20.02 -21.62
N SER A 543 -21.09 19.07 -20.83
CA SER A 543 -19.66 18.72 -20.80
C SER A 543 -19.18 17.96 -22.03
N GLY A 544 -20.11 17.36 -22.80
CA GLY A 544 -19.84 16.47 -23.93
C GLY A 544 -19.37 15.06 -23.55
N LEU A 545 -19.22 14.74 -22.26
CA LEU A 545 -18.73 13.44 -21.80
C LEU A 545 -19.64 12.29 -22.22
N LEU A 546 -20.95 12.40 -21.99
CA LEU A 546 -21.91 11.34 -22.32
C LEU A 546 -21.99 11.11 -23.83
N ASP A 547 -22.07 12.18 -24.61
CA ASP A 547 -22.13 12.09 -26.08
C ASP A 547 -20.88 11.40 -26.63
N LYS A 548 -19.71 11.73 -26.06
CA LYS A 548 -18.45 11.10 -26.43
C LYS A 548 -18.38 9.63 -26.03
N ILE A 549 -18.87 9.26 -24.84
CA ILE A 549 -18.93 7.85 -24.41
C ILE A 549 -19.82 7.04 -25.37
N GLU A 550 -20.99 7.55 -25.74
CA GLU A 550 -21.88 6.86 -26.67
C GLU A 550 -21.28 6.73 -28.06
N ASP A 551 -20.63 7.78 -28.58
CA ASP A 551 -19.96 7.73 -29.87
C ASP A 551 -18.83 6.67 -29.91
N ILE A 552 -17.97 6.66 -28.89
CA ILE A 552 -16.88 5.69 -28.78
C ILE A 552 -17.44 4.28 -28.67
N ASN A 553 -18.42 4.04 -27.79
CA ASN A 553 -19.01 2.72 -27.61
C ASN A 553 -19.69 2.21 -28.91
N LYS A 554 -20.33 3.09 -29.68
CA LYS A 554 -20.90 2.73 -30.98
C LYS A 554 -19.83 2.31 -32.00
N ARG A 555 -18.66 2.94 -31.99
CA ARG A 555 -17.53 2.59 -32.87
C ARG A 555 -16.75 1.36 -32.40
N PHE A 556 -16.68 1.15 -31.09
CA PHE A 556 -15.91 0.08 -30.45
C PHE A 556 -16.78 -0.69 -29.43
N PRO A 557 -17.80 -1.42 -29.88
CA PRO A 557 -18.78 -2.06 -29.00
C PRO A 557 -18.18 -3.15 -28.11
N ASP A 558 -17.12 -3.82 -28.59
CA ASP A 558 -16.41 -4.86 -27.84
C ASP A 558 -15.30 -4.30 -26.93
N GLY A 559 -15.15 -2.98 -26.87
CA GLY A 559 -14.16 -2.30 -26.05
C GLY A 559 -12.71 -2.67 -26.38
N PHE A 560 -11.90 -2.86 -25.33
CA PHE A 560 -10.47 -3.13 -25.48
C PHE A 560 -10.24 -4.61 -25.79
N GLN A 561 -9.56 -4.88 -26.91
CA GLN A 561 -9.21 -6.23 -27.32
C GLN A 561 -7.71 -6.35 -27.61
N ARG A 562 -7.11 -7.42 -27.08
CA ARG A 562 -5.74 -7.82 -27.40
C ARG A 562 -5.72 -8.67 -28.68
N LYS A 563 -4.63 -8.62 -29.42
CA LYS A 563 -4.44 -9.47 -30.61
C LYS A 563 -4.21 -10.92 -30.17
N THR A 564 -5.22 -11.77 -30.31
CA THR A 564 -5.10 -13.22 -30.07
C THR A 564 -4.45 -13.87 -31.28
N GLY A 565 -3.17 -14.24 -31.22
CA GLY A 565 -2.51 -14.98 -32.30
C GLY A 565 -1.01 -14.75 -32.44
N GLY A 566 -0.23 -15.44 -31.61
CA GLY A 566 1.21 -15.65 -31.75
C GLY A 566 1.61 -16.74 -30.76
N THR A 567 2.26 -17.79 -31.25
CA THR A 567 2.73 -18.97 -30.49
C THR A 567 3.90 -18.67 -29.53
N ASP A 568 3.99 -17.45 -29.00
CA ASP A 568 4.90 -17.17 -27.90
C ASP A 568 4.20 -17.57 -26.59
N ASP A 569 4.24 -18.88 -26.34
CA ASP A 569 3.94 -19.57 -25.07
C ASP A 569 4.93 -19.19 -23.95
N SER A 570 5.67 -18.09 -24.08
CA SER A 570 6.24 -17.45 -22.90
C SER A 570 5.07 -16.86 -22.12
N LYS A 571 4.52 -17.66 -21.21
CA LYS A 571 3.86 -17.19 -20.00
C LYS A 571 4.84 -16.23 -19.29
N GLU A 572 4.97 -15.01 -19.78
CA GLU A 572 5.29 -13.91 -18.88
C GLU A 572 4.25 -14.04 -17.79
N GLU A 573 4.69 -14.28 -16.56
CA GLU A 573 3.81 -14.21 -15.39
C GLU A 573 3.17 -12.83 -15.43
N GLU A 574 1.98 -12.73 -16.03
CA GLU A 574 1.31 -11.46 -16.25
C GLU A 574 1.16 -10.81 -14.89
N THR A 575 1.85 -9.70 -14.72
CA THR A 575 1.90 -9.00 -13.45
C THR A 575 0.58 -8.24 -13.31
N GLU A 576 -0.51 -8.92 -13.02
CA GLU A 576 -1.87 -8.38 -13.18
C GLU A 576 -2.26 -7.32 -12.13
N GLY A 577 -3.25 -6.51 -12.49
CA GLY A 577 -3.95 -5.58 -11.58
C GLY A 577 -3.07 -4.46 -11.04
N THR A 578 -3.15 -4.23 -9.72
CA THR A 578 -2.42 -3.13 -9.03
C THR A 578 -0.89 -3.26 -9.16
N ALA A 579 -0.37 -4.45 -9.46
CA ALA A 579 1.06 -4.70 -9.60
C ALA A 579 1.62 -4.11 -10.90
N ALA A 580 0.99 -4.37 -12.04
CA ALA A 580 1.36 -3.71 -13.30
C ALA A 580 1.27 -2.18 -13.19
N MET A 581 0.24 -1.67 -12.51
CA MET A 581 0.07 -0.22 -12.39
C MET A 581 1.19 0.43 -11.56
N ASP A 582 1.54 -0.11 -10.40
CA ASP A 582 2.65 0.45 -9.62
C ASP A 582 3.96 0.41 -10.43
N LEU A 583 4.23 -0.68 -11.19
CA LEU A 583 5.40 -0.77 -12.07
C LEU A 583 5.39 0.30 -13.17
N ALA A 584 4.25 0.50 -13.83
CA ALA A 584 4.09 1.54 -14.84
C ALA A 584 4.26 2.95 -14.27
N GLU A 585 3.77 3.23 -13.06
CA GLU A 585 4.00 4.52 -12.37
C GLU A 585 5.50 4.76 -12.13
N LEU A 586 6.22 3.73 -11.68
CA LEU A 586 7.67 3.82 -11.48
C LEU A 586 8.42 4.02 -12.78
N GLU A 587 8.05 3.30 -13.84
CA GLU A 587 8.65 3.47 -15.16
C GLU A 587 8.41 4.89 -15.71
N LEU A 588 7.21 5.45 -15.51
CA LEU A 588 6.92 6.84 -15.85
C LEU A 588 7.84 7.81 -15.09
N LYS A 589 8.03 7.58 -13.78
CA LYS A 589 8.97 8.38 -12.95
C LYS A 589 10.41 8.28 -13.47
N TYR A 590 10.83 7.12 -13.94
CA TYR A 590 12.15 6.92 -14.54
C TYR A 590 12.30 7.66 -15.86
N PHE A 591 11.30 7.53 -16.74
CA PHE A 591 11.25 8.26 -18.00
C PHE A 591 11.40 9.78 -17.76
N LEU A 592 10.63 10.33 -16.81
CA LEU A 592 10.69 11.74 -16.44
C LEU A 592 12.07 12.17 -15.91
N THR A 593 12.66 11.35 -15.04
CA THR A 593 14.00 11.60 -14.49
C THR A 593 15.06 11.62 -15.59
N LEU A 594 15.00 10.65 -16.51
CA LEU A 594 15.92 10.57 -17.64
C LEU A 594 15.76 11.76 -18.60
N GLN A 595 14.53 12.19 -18.88
CA GLN A 595 14.27 13.39 -19.70
C GLN A 595 14.84 14.65 -19.06
N ARG A 596 14.77 14.80 -17.73
CA ARG A 596 15.41 15.92 -17.01
C ARG A 596 16.93 15.82 -17.08
N ALA A 597 17.51 14.65 -16.87
CA ALA A 597 18.95 14.42 -16.96
C ALA A 597 19.50 14.73 -18.37
N LYS A 598 18.83 14.24 -19.42
CA LYS A 598 19.18 14.54 -20.82
C LYS A 598 19.15 16.04 -21.11
N ARG A 599 18.15 16.78 -20.60
CA ARG A 599 18.08 18.24 -20.72
C ARG A 599 19.25 18.94 -20.01
N LYS A 600 19.58 18.53 -18.77
CA LYS A 600 20.73 19.07 -18.03
C LYS A 600 22.06 18.81 -18.74
N LEU A 601 22.27 17.58 -19.22
CA LEU A 601 23.48 17.21 -19.96
C LEU A 601 23.63 18.02 -21.25
N ARG A 602 22.56 18.19 -22.03
CA ARG A 602 22.57 19.05 -23.22
C ARG A 602 22.94 20.50 -22.87
N GLY A 603 22.36 21.05 -21.80
CA GLY A 603 22.70 22.38 -21.30
C GLY A 603 24.19 22.51 -20.92
N PHE A 604 24.72 21.52 -20.19
CA PHE A 604 26.14 21.46 -19.83
C PHE A 604 27.06 21.38 -21.05
N LEU A 605 26.73 20.54 -22.05
CA LEU A 605 27.51 20.41 -23.28
C LEU A 605 27.52 21.71 -24.09
N ILE A 606 26.38 22.42 -24.17
CA ILE A 606 26.31 23.74 -24.81
C ILE A 606 27.18 24.74 -24.05
N TRP A 607 27.08 24.78 -22.72
CA TRP A 607 27.88 25.68 -21.88
C TRP A 607 29.39 25.39 -22.01
N ARG A 608 29.80 24.12 -22.01
CA ARG A 608 31.19 23.72 -22.23
C ARG A 608 31.69 24.16 -23.60
N ARG A 609 30.90 23.98 -24.67
CA ARG A 609 31.25 24.49 -26.01
C ARG A 609 31.43 26.00 -26.03
N LEU A 610 30.54 26.75 -25.37
CA LEU A 610 30.66 28.21 -25.25
C LEU A 610 31.92 28.64 -24.47
N LEU A 611 32.28 27.91 -23.41
CA LEU A 611 33.51 28.15 -22.67
C LEU A 611 34.77 27.84 -23.49
N ASP A 612 34.77 26.74 -24.23
CA ASP A 612 35.87 26.35 -25.09
C ASP A 612 36.04 27.39 -26.22
N ASP A 613 34.96 27.88 -26.82
CA ASP A 613 34.98 28.96 -27.81
C ASP A 613 35.51 30.27 -27.21
N ARG A 614 35.09 30.63 -25.99
CA ARG A 614 35.64 31.80 -25.28
C ARG A 614 37.12 31.65 -24.99
N ARG A 615 37.57 30.48 -24.52
CA ARG A 615 38.99 30.18 -24.27
C ARG A 615 39.82 30.26 -25.54
N LYS A 616 39.30 29.75 -26.67
CA LYS A 616 39.95 29.88 -27.98
C LYS A 616 40.10 31.35 -28.41
N ARG A 617 39.07 32.18 -28.22
CA ARG A 617 39.15 33.64 -28.51
C ARG A 617 40.15 34.38 -27.63
N VAL A 618 40.33 33.95 -26.37
CA VAL A 618 41.30 34.56 -25.44
C VAL A 618 42.74 34.09 -25.72
N ARG A 619 42.93 32.83 -26.13
CA ARG A 619 44.26 32.27 -26.45
C ARG A 619 44.82 32.72 -27.81
N ASP A 620 43.99 33.33 -28.67
CA ASP A 620 44.40 33.87 -29.97
C ASP A 620 44.24 35.41 -30.00
N PRO A 621 45.13 36.15 -29.30
CA PRO A 621 45.04 37.61 -29.19
C PRO A 621 45.20 38.34 -30.53
N GLU A 622 45.79 37.69 -31.56
CA GLU A 622 45.85 38.24 -32.91
C GLU A 622 44.49 38.25 -33.60
N LYS A 623 43.71 37.17 -33.52
CA LYS A 623 42.34 37.17 -34.06
C LYS A 623 41.40 38.13 -33.35
N LEU A 624 41.58 38.33 -32.05
CA LEU A 624 40.81 39.34 -31.31
C LEU A 624 41.14 40.75 -31.82
N ARG A 625 42.43 41.04 -32.06
CA ARG A 625 42.88 42.32 -32.65
C ARG A 625 42.39 42.50 -34.09
N GLU A 626 42.37 41.46 -34.91
CA GLU A 626 41.80 41.52 -36.28
C GLU A 626 40.30 41.77 -36.27
N SER A 627 39.55 41.13 -35.37
CA SER A 627 38.09 41.34 -35.25
C SER A 627 37.72 42.76 -34.79
N LEU A 628 38.53 43.35 -33.90
CA LEU A 628 38.36 44.74 -33.47
C LEU A 628 38.70 45.72 -34.59
N ARG A 629 39.78 45.48 -35.34
CA ARG A 629 40.12 46.28 -36.53
C ARG A 629 39.03 46.23 -37.59
N ALA A 630 38.46 45.05 -37.87
CA ALA A 630 37.38 44.90 -38.85
C ALA A 630 36.09 45.63 -38.43
N ALA A 631 35.78 45.70 -37.13
CA ALA A 631 34.64 46.44 -36.61
C ALA A 631 34.84 47.97 -36.68
N GLU A 632 36.07 48.46 -36.53
CA GLU A 632 36.42 49.87 -36.73
C GLU A 632 36.31 50.31 -38.19
N THR A 633 36.65 49.42 -39.14
CA THR A 633 36.50 49.72 -40.58
C THR A 633 35.06 49.68 -41.07
N ALA A 634 34.14 49.01 -40.37
CA ALA A 634 32.72 48.93 -40.75
C ALA A 634 31.88 50.09 -40.20
N ASN A 635 32.41 50.84 -39.23
CA ASN A 635 31.77 52.02 -38.63
C ASN A 635 32.29 53.37 -39.19
N ASN A 636 33.27 53.32 -40.09
CA ASN A 636 33.72 54.43 -40.94
C ASN A 636 33.25 54.18 -42.37
#